data_AF-A0A8A3PI11-F1
#
_entry.id   AF-A0A8A3PI11-F1
#
_cell.length_a   1.000
_cell.length_b   1.000
_cell.length_c   1.000
_cell.angle_alpha   90.00
_cell.angle_beta   90.00
_cell.angle_gamma   90.00
#
_symmetry.space_group_name_H-M   'P 1'
#
loop_
_entity.id
_entity.type
_entity.pdbx_description
1 polymer ?
#
loop_
_entity_poly.entity_id
_entity_poly.type
_entity_poly.pdbx_seq_one_letter_code
_entity_poly.pdbx_strand_id
1 'polypeptide(L)'
;MSTSVDINHQFDGQWHWFKLLRYKNPKLADEERIEPAPTYFHRDILNRQTWRPRDLLRYISPFYGKPYHMIVQAASGPNTQPQGEWRRRRVSGNAPLLLRVSSWAIGNQVESAEDFALAFGRSILVLPIITFVVAYPMFTFGSGRDSEKYTRFPHKCYEYPKHALNQLDAAPNASQWIKGQREDDGDKIYVTKGEQSRLLRPRALVVFRDNEWKVVEDGSFSGPYIFISFAAAQYQKSAPTDQNPGRTELDKDAIDTRARKLTLHHGMEAYWADFHCRAELQPEATDDVHRFCDVTRGAEMVCVVLPDRSPQALVFFGQRLWCLPEILLARDHKVSLCTPSKDGVDRIERVDIMEFTHRSWARMLTPSNEIIHDGNDEIFRLLAEHYTGSLILTRLELIQVALKALKSRQFTEFQRGDIAYALMTLLTKRPRMDPSDTEEQALARLSLSNDSDQIVERMVCMDGVRLKGKPAWFNLDDDLGANMWDIQPLCQLAGVCHDGSLILDGAHAISIRWKDIPRICSTRRLSWKKLGADYSLRSGPFWLIVGIACVASRQLALGAFFLVFAIILLLIAPLSIKVLHGGKVWGASPWLIGFEGTLPIEEIEHLTFGNAIGRLQYTPSSGPYCTGKSDERIGAEPQLNAADLPLGHRLFTLIDTGTLTVTVFSAERPPSVALLAGKEGGMLRTILCSYERSTNGLRKECVLRMETPMWDLSNAIGWVKLT
;
A
#
# COMPACT_ATOMS: atom_id res chain seq x y z
N MET A 1 -14.05 -31.73 -23.16
CA MET A 1 -14.63 -31.15 -24.39
C MET A 1 -13.81 -29.92 -24.77
N SER A 2 -13.38 -29.82 -26.01
CA SER A 2 -12.55 -28.71 -26.52
C SER A 2 -13.33 -27.40 -26.47
N THR A 3 -12.81 -26.41 -25.75
CA THR A 3 -13.31 -25.04 -25.82
C THR A 3 -12.89 -24.41 -27.14
N SER A 4 -13.75 -24.53 -28.15
CA SER A 4 -13.64 -23.71 -29.37
C SER A 4 -13.88 -22.26 -28.97
N VAL A 5 -12.81 -21.47 -28.96
CA VAL A 5 -12.89 -20.02 -28.78
C VAL A 5 -13.37 -19.42 -30.10
N ASP A 6 -14.49 -18.71 -30.06
CA ASP A 6 -15.04 -18.01 -31.22
C ASP A 6 -14.12 -16.84 -31.64
N ILE A 7 -13.44 -17.01 -32.77
CA ILE A 7 -12.41 -16.11 -33.28
C ILE A 7 -13.03 -14.77 -33.74
N ASN A 8 -14.33 -14.77 -34.07
CA ASN A 8 -15.05 -13.57 -34.52
C ASN A 8 -15.34 -12.57 -33.38
N HIS A 9 -15.19 -12.97 -32.11
CA HIS A 9 -15.31 -12.09 -30.95
C HIS A 9 -14.00 -11.88 -30.19
N GLN A 10 -12.93 -12.62 -30.53
CA GLN A 10 -11.64 -12.61 -29.82
C GLN A 10 -10.45 -12.41 -30.77
N PHE A 11 -10.52 -11.44 -31.67
CA PHE A 11 -9.40 -11.08 -32.52
C PHE A 11 -8.32 -10.34 -31.69
N ASP A 12 -7.22 -11.02 -31.38
CA ASP A 12 -6.12 -10.47 -30.57
C ASP A 12 -5.05 -9.70 -31.38
N GLY A 13 -5.29 -9.54 -32.69
CA GLY A 13 -4.43 -8.80 -33.62
C GLY A 13 -3.11 -9.50 -33.93
N GLN A 14 -2.93 -10.77 -33.56
CA GLN A 14 -1.71 -11.51 -33.87
C GLN A 14 -1.86 -12.35 -35.14
N TRP A 15 -1.08 -12.00 -36.17
CA TRP A 15 -0.73 -12.91 -37.25
C TRP A 15 0.23 -13.98 -36.71
N HIS A 16 -0.29 -15.16 -36.37
CA HIS A 16 0.50 -16.29 -35.90
C HIS A 16 1.21 -17.02 -37.07
N TRP A 17 2.37 -16.53 -37.50
CA TRP A 17 3.16 -17.17 -38.58
C TRP A 17 3.86 -18.48 -38.17
N PHE A 18 3.93 -18.80 -36.87
CA PHE A 18 4.60 -20.01 -36.38
C PHE A 18 3.75 -20.74 -35.34
N LYS A 19 2.83 -21.61 -35.79
CA LYS A 19 2.24 -22.68 -34.96
C LYS A 19 2.55 -24.03 -35.58
N LEU A 20 3.80 -24.48 -35.46
CA LEU A 20 4.20 -25.88 -35.66
C LEU A 20 5.05 -26.46 -34.52
N LEU A 21 5.11 -25.79 -33.36
CA LEU A 21 5.60 -26.40 -32.13
C LEU A 21 4.53 -26.26 -31.06
N ARG A 22 3.86 -27.37 -30.74
CA ARG A 22 2.90 -27.48 -29.64
C ARG A 22 3.59 -27.06 -28.34
N TYR A 23 3.26 -25.87 -27.84
CA TYR A 23 3.64 -25.48 -26.49
C TYR A 23 2.65 -26.10 -25.50
N LYS A 24 3.10 -27.05 -24.68
CA LYS A 24 2.38 -27.48 -23.47
C LYS A 24 2.67 -26.45 -22.38
N ASN A 25 1.63 -25.89 -21.78
CA ASN A 25 1.79 -25.20 -20.49
C ASN A 25 2.46 -26.16 -19.50
N PRO A 26 3.44 -25.70 -18.71
CA PRO A 26 3.93 -26.52 -17.60
C PRO A 26 2.76 -26.75 -16.64
N LYS A 27 2.52 -28.03 -16.31
CA LYS A 27 1.63 -28.36 -15.20
C LYS A 27 2.31 -27.86 -13.93
N LEU A 28 1.57 -27.15 -13.07
CA LEU A 28 1.93 -27.08 -11.66
C LEU A 28 2.17 -28.52 -11.20
N ALA A 29 3.35 -28.79 -10.67
CA ALA A 29 3.69 -30.11 -10.14
C ALA A 29 2.95 -30.26 -8.80
N ASP A 30 1.66 -30.56 -8.89
CA ASP A 30 0.88 -31.27 -7.89
C ASP A 30 -0.13 -32.11 -8.67
N GLU A 31 0.11 -33.42 -8.69
CA GLU A 31 -0.81 -34.43 -9.15
C GLU A 31 -1.93 -34.58 -8.13
N GLU A 32 -2.88 -33.65 -8.13
CA GLU A 32 -4.22 -33.92 -7.64
C GLU A 32 -5.22 -33.54 -8.73
N ARG A 33 -6.26 -34.35 -8.90
CA ARG A 33 -7.29 -34.20 -9.93
C ARG A 33 -7.92 -32.80 -9.82
N ILE A 34 -7.52 -31.86 -10.68
CA ILE A 34 -8.08 -30.49 -10.65
C ILE A 34 -9.29 -30.41 -11.57
N GLU A 35 -10.43 -30.03 -10.99
CA GLU A 35 -11.55 -29.37 -11.66
C GLU A 35 -11.05 -28.26 -12.62
N PRO A 36 -11.83 -27.82 -13.63
CA PRO A 36 -11.36 -26.78 -14.56
C PRO A 36 -10.88 -25.54 -13.79
N ALA A 37 -9.56 -25.25 -13.87
CA ALA A 37 -8.96 -24.15 -13.12
C ALA A 37 -9.74 -22.85 -13.38
N PRO A 38 -10.11 -22.09 -12.32
CA PRO A 38 -10.93 -20.90 -12.45
C PRO A 38 -10.27 -19.90 -13.42
N THR A 39 -11.05 -19.44 -14.40
CA THR A 39 -10.61 -18.44 -15.36
C THR A 39 -10.81 -17.03 -14.80
N TYR A 40 -9.75 -16.23 -14.85
CA TYR A 40 -9.77 -14.85 -14.35
C TYR A 40 -9.92 -13.84 -15.47
N PHE A 41 -10.81 -12.88 -15.21
CA PHE A 41 -11.08 -11.74 -16.05
C PHE A 41 -9.90 -10.77 -16.08
N HIS A 42 -9.65 -10.16 -17.22
CA HIS A 42 -8.77 -9.00 -17.34
C HIS A 42 -9.28 -8.09 -18.45
N ARG A 43 -9.28 -6.79 -18.18
CA ARG A 43 -9.55 -5.73 -19.15
C ARG A 43 -8.32 -4.84 -19.30
N ASP A 44 -7.88 -4.66 -20.54
CA ASP A 44 -6.71 -3.83 -20.82
C ASP A 44 -7.07 -2.33 -20.94
N ILE A 45 -6.04 -1.48 -21.09
CA ILE A 45 -6.21 -0.02 -21.21
C ILE A 45 -7.05 0.39 -22.45
N LEU A 46 -7.18 -0.48 -23.46
CA LEU A 46 -8.00 -0.25 -24.66
C LEU A 46 -9.37 -0.94 -24.55
N ASN A 47 -9.79 -1.33 -23.34
CA ASN A 47 -11.07 -1.97 -23.04
C ASN A 47 -11.25 -3.38 -23.68
N ARG A 48 -10.16 -4.02 -24.12
CA ARG A 48 -10.21 -5.41 -24.64
C ARG A 48 -10.25 -6.38 -23.47
N GLN A 49 -11.12 -7.38 -23.57
CA GLN A 49 -11.37 -8.34 -22.51
C GLN A 49 -10.68 -9.67 -22.81
N THR A 50 -10.08 -10.28 -21.79
CA THR A 50 -9.46 -11.60 -21.92
C THR A 50 -9.76 -12.47 -20.70
N TRP A 51 -10.02 -13.75 -20.93
CA TRP A 51 -10.27 -14.75 -19.89
C TRP A 51 -9.17 -15.81 -19.97
N ARG A 52 -8.46 -16.06 -18.88
CA ARG A 52 -7.42 -17.10 -18.81
C ARG A 52 -7.40 -17.76 -17.44
N PRO A 53 -7.08 -19.07 -17.35
CA PRO A 53 -6.96 -19.77 -16.07
C PRO A 53 -5.86 -19.17 -15.19
N ARG A 54 -5.88 -19.51 -13.88
CA ARG A 54 -4.73 -19.27 -13.00
C ARG A 54 -3.48 -19.86 -13.65
N ASP A 55 -2.43 -19.06 -13.72
CA ASP A 55 -1.14 -19.42 -14.30
C ASP A 55 -0.06 -18.75 -13.44
N LEU A 56 1.21 -18.88 -13.87
CA LEU A 56 2.36 -18.16 -13.30
C LEU A 56 2.10 -16.65 -13.15
N LEU A 57 2.86 -16.01 -12.26
CA LEU A 57 2.85 -14.58 -12.02
C LEU A 57 2.98 -13.78 -13.33
N ARG A 58 2.19 -12.70 -13.45
CA ARG A 58 2.12 -11.89 -14.66
C ARG A 58 2.45 -10.43 -14.36
N TYR A 59 2.87 -9.70 -15.39
CA TYR A 59 3.00 -8.25 -15.38
C TYR A 59 2.34 -7.67 -16.63
N ILE A 60 1.91 -6.41 -16.58
CA ILE A 60 1.40 -5.71 -17.76
C ILE A 60 2.59 -5.16 -18.54
N SER A 61 2.70 -5.55 -19.81
CA SER A 61 3.78 -5.05 -20.66
C SER A 61 3.62 -3.55 -20.92
N PRO A 62 4.65 -2.73 -20.69
CA PRO A 62 4.58 -1.28 -20.95
C PRO A 62 4.44 -0.94 -22.44
N PHE A 63 4.81 -1.87 -23.34
CA PHE A 63 4.72 -1.66 -24.79
C PHE A 63 3.39 -2.14 -25.38
N TYR A 64 2.87 -3.27 -24.89
CA TYR A 64 1.67 -3.90 -25.47
C TYR A 64 0.40 -3.67 -24.66
N GLY A 65 0.52 -3.25 -23.39
CA GLY A 65 -0.63 -3.09 -22.48
C GLY A 65 -1.34 -4.39 -22.11
N LYS A 66 -0.71 -5.55 -22.36
CA LYS A 66 -1.29 -6.88 -22.11
C LYS A 66 -0.52 -7.62 -21.00
N PRO A 67 -1.16 -8.54 -20.25
CA PRO A 67 -0.48 -9.36 -19.24
C PRO A 67 0.43 -10.43 -19.85
N TYR A 68 1.73 -10.39 -19.54
CA TYR A 68 2.73 -11.38 -19.91
C TYR A 68 3.28 -12.11 -18.68
N HIS A 69 3.84 -13.30 -18.88
CA HIS A 69 4.47 -14.06 -17.80
C HIS A 69 5.71 -13.35 -17.30
N MET A 70 5.86 -13.30 -15.98
CA MET A 70 6.99 -12.64 -15.36
C MET A 70 8.25 -13.53 -15.46
N ILE A 71 9.34 -12.90 -15.91
CA ILE A 71 10.67 -13.48 -15.96
C ILE A 71 11.57 -12.58 -15.12
N VAL A 72 12.23 -13.16 -14.14
CA VAL A 72 13.03 -12.47 -13.12
C VAL A 72 14.49 -12.87 -13.26
N GLN A 73 15.37 -11.88 -13.32
CA GLN A 73 16.80 -12.10 -13.17
C GLN A 73 17.12 -12.50 -11.74
N ALA A 74 17.95 -13.52 -11.54
CA ALA A 74 18.34 -14.01 -10.23
C ALA A 74 19.88 -14.10 -10.12
N ALA A 75 20.41 -13.54 -9.03
CA ALA A 75 21.82 -13.64 -8.66
C ALA A 75 22.15 -15.07 -8.19
N SER A 76 23.42 -15.46 -8.31
CA SER A 76 23.89 -16.76 -7.83
C SER A 76 24.00 -16.73 -6.31
N GLY A 77 23.17 -17.49 -5.60
CA GLY A 77 23.17 -17.54 -4.13
C GLY A 77 22.32 -18.68 -3.54
N PRO A 78 22.42 -18.95 -2.23
CA PRO A 78 21.79 -20.09 -1.55
C PRO A 78 20.24 -20.04 -1.48
N ASN A 79 19.63 -18.92 -1.88
CA ASN A 79 18.17 -18.70 -1.87
C ASN A 79 17.46 -19.12 -3.18
N THR A 80 17.93 -20.16 -3.86
CA THR A 80 17.11 -20.86 -4.88
C THR A 80 16.06 -21.73 -4.20
N GLN A 81 15.12 -21.11 -3.47
CA GLN A 81 13.85 -21.74 -3.08
C GLN A 81 13.12 -22.25 -4.34
N PRO A 82 12.26 -23.28 -4.22
CA PRO A 82 11.77 -24.05 -5.37
C PRO A 82 11.11 -23.20 -6.46
N GLN A 83 11.15 -23.71 -7.68
CA GLN A 83 10.48 -23.14 -8.84
C GLN A 83 8.96 -23.29 -8.64
N GLY A 84 8.22 -22.18 -8.60
CA GLY A 84 6.77 -22.25 -8.43
C GLY A 84 6.02 -21.08 -9.07
N GLU A 85 6.30 -19.85 -8.64
CA GLU A 85 5.44 -18.71 -9.01
C GLU A 85 5.87 -17.93 -10.25
N TRP A 86 7.18 -17.82 -10.55
CA TRP A 86 7.70 -17.11 -11.73
C TRP A 86 8.94 -17.78 -12.33
N ARG A 87 9.30 -17.38 -13.55
CA ARG A 87 10.48 -17.92 -14.25
C ARG A 87 11.72 -17.14 -13.88
N ARG A 88 12.82 -17.84 -13.65
CA ARG A 88 14.13 -17.25 -13.32
C ARG A 88 15.09 -17.34 -14.50
N ARG A 89 15.95 -16.33 -14.62
CA ARG A 89 17.10 -16.31 -15.54
C ARG A 89 18.31 -15.76 -14.79
N ARG A 90 19.52 -16.18 -15.12
CA ARG A 90 20.72 -15.56 -14.55
C ARG A 90 20.78 -14.06 -14.90
N VAL A 91 21.23 -13.23 -13.96
CA VAL A 91 21.51 -11.81 -14.21
C VAL A 91 22.47 -11.71 -15.40
N SER A 92 22.12 -10.86 -16.37
CA SER A 92 22.91 -10.62 -17.57
C SER A 92 22.80 -9.15 -17.98
N GLY A 93 23.95 -8.57 -18.31
CA GLY A 93 24.07 -7.20 -18.78
C GLY A 93 23.95 -7.08 -20.30
N ASN A 94 23.53 -5.91 -20.77
CA ASN A 94 23.46 -5.57 -22.19
C ASN A 94 24.34 -4.36 -22.53
N ALA A 95 25.59 -4.42 -22.06
CA ALA A 95 26.60 -3.41 -22.38
C ALA A 95 26.85 -3.37 -23.90
N PRO A 96 27.14 -2.18 -24.48
CA PRO A 96 27.40 -2.04 -25.91
C PRO A 96 28.50 -3.01 -26.36
N LEU A 97 28.28 -3.70 -27.48
CA LEU A 97 29.23 -4.68 -28.00
C LEU A 97 30.61 -4.06 -28.24
N LEU A 98 30.67 -2.84 -28.79
CA LEU A 98 31.91 -2.08 -28.94
C LEU A 98 32.67 -1.92 -27.61
N LEU A 99 31.94 -1.62 -26.53
CA LEU A 99 32.54 -1.45 -25.22
C LEU A 99 33.10 -2.78 -24.70
N ARG A 100 32.31 -3.87 -24.77
CA ARG A 100 32.72 -5.20 -24.31
C ARG A 100 33.96 -5.72 -25.04
N VAL A 101 34.00 -5.52 -26.35
CA VAL A 101 35.12 -5.98 -27.17
C VAL A 101 36.35 -5.08 -26.94
N SER A 102 36.14 -3.76 -26.77
CA SER A 102 37.23 -2.83 -26.44
C SER A 102 37.82 -3.08 -25.03
N SER A 103 36.98 -3.38 -24.03
CA SER A 103 37.45 -3.66 -22.68
C SER A 103 38.21 -4.99 -22.61
N TRP A 104 37.75 -6.00 -23.34
CA TRP A 104 38.49 -7.26 -23.50
C TRP A 104 39.84 -7.07 -24.20
N ALA A 105 39.89 -6.23 -25.24
CA ALA A 105 41.13 -5.95 -25.96
C ALA A 105 42.17 -5.24 -25.10
N ILE A 106 41.73 -4.27 -24.29
CA ILE A 106 42.64 -3.44 -23.46
C ILE A 106 43.02 -4.12 -22.14
N GLY A 107 42.13 -4.95 -21.56
CA GLY A 107 42.32 -5.49 -20.22
C GLY A 107 42.07 -4.47 -19.10
N ASN A 108 42.06 -4.96 -17.85
CA ASN A 108 41.74 -4.15 -16.66
C ASN A 108 42.96 -3.45 -16.03
N GLN A 109 44.19 -3.88 -16.33
CA GLN A 109 45.44 -3.30 -15.83
C GLN A 109 46.41 -3.17 -17.00
N VAL A 110 46.99 -1.98 -17.15
CA VAL A 110 48.00 -1.68 -18.17
C VAL A 110 49.14 -0.99 -17.44
N GLU A 111 49.90 -1.77 -16.66
CA GLU A 111 51.01 -1.27 -15.85
C GLU A 111 52.36 -1.76 -16.38
N SER A 112 52.39 -2.89 -17.11
CA SER A 112 53.62 -3.47 -17.70
C SER A 112 53.71 -3.28 -19.22
N ALA A 113 54.93 -3.27 -19.74
CA ALA A 113 55.20 -3.25 -21.20
C ALA A 113 54.65 -4.51 -21.90
N GLU A 114 54.61 -5.64 -21.20
CA GLU A 114 54.01 -6.89 -21.69
C GLU A 114 52.49 -6.76 -21.86
N ASP A 115 51.82 -6.04 -20.95
CA ASP A 115 50.38 -5.77 -21.04
C ASP A 115 50.05 -4.88 -22.25
N PHE A 116 50.92 -3.91 -22.55
CA PHE A 116 50.78 -3.08 -23.74
C PHE A 116 50.93 -3.89 -25.04
N ALA A 117 51.92 -4.77 -25.11
CA ALA A 117 52.11 -5.65 -26.27
C ALA A 117 50.93 -6.63 -26.45
N LEU A 118 50.42 -7.19 -25.35
CA LEU A 118 49.28 -8.08 -25.32
C LEU A 118 47.98 -7.35 -25.72
N ALA A 119 47.78 -6.12 -25.23
CA ALA A 119 46.65 -5.28 -25.61
C ALA A 119 46.70 -4.88 -27.08
N PHE A 120 47.89 -4.59 -27.62
CA PHE A 120 48.09 -4.31 -29.04
C PHE A 120 47.76 -5.54 -29.90
N GLY A 121 48.24 -6.73 -29.52
CA GLY A 121 47.92 -7.98 -30.19
C GLY A 121 46.42 -8.31 -30.18
N ARG A 122 45.75 -8.14 -29.04
CA ARG A 122 44.28 -8.34 -28.93
C ARG A 122 43.50 -7.29 -29.72
N SER A 123 44.00 -6.06 -29.80
CA SER A 123 43.37 -4.99 -30.56
C SER A 123 43.29 -5.34 -32.04
N ILE A 124 44.35 -5.93 -32.62
CA ILE A 124 44.38 -6.40 -34.02
C ILE A 124 43.24 -7.41 -34.30
N LEU A 125 43.01 -8.37 -33.39
CA LEU A 125 41.94 -9.38 -33.53
C LEU A 125 40.54 -8.77 -33.52
N VAL A 126 40.39 -7.62 -32.86
CA VAL A 126 39.11 -6.93 -32.62
C VAL A 126 38.79 -5.90 -33.71
N LEU A 127 39.78 -5.43 -34.46
CA LEU A 127 39.62 -4.45 -35.54
C LEU A 127 38.52 -4.77 -36.55
N PRO A 128 38.39 -6.01 -37.11
CA PRO A 128 37.33 -6.29 -38.07
C PRO A 128 35.93 -6.14 -37.45
N ILE A 129 35.78 -6.52 -36.18
CA ILE A 129 34.52 -6.38 -35.43
C ILE A 129 34.20 -4.91 -35.21
N ILE A 130 35.16 -4.10 -34.75
CA ILE A 130 34.95 -2.65 -34.56
C ILE A 130 34.62 -1.97 -35.88
N THR A 131 35.38 -2.26 -36.94
CA THR A 131 35.18 -1.67 -38.27
C THR A 131 33.79 -1.99 -38.80
N PHE A 132 33.34 -3.25 -38.67
CA PHE A 132 32.00 -3.67 -39.06
C PHE A 132 30.92 -2.96 -38.24
N VAL A 133 31.06 -2.92 -36.91
CA VAL A 133 30.04 -2.34 -36.01
C VAL A 133 30.00 -0.81 -36.07
N VAL A 134 31.08 -0.14 -36.46
CA VAL A 134 31.11 1.33 -36.67
C VAL A 134 30.65 1.70 -38.08
N ALA A 135 30.95 0.88 -39.10
CA ALA A 135 30.46 1.09 -40.46
C ALA A 135 28.97 0.74 -40.62
N TYR A 136 28.44 -0.25 -39.89
CA TYR A 136 27.05 -0.70 -40.00
C TYR A 136 25.99 0.38 -39.66
N PRO A 137 26.18 1.25 -38.65
CA PRO A 137 25.32 2.41 -38.39
C PRO A 137 25.35 3.48 -39.49
N MET A 138 26.38 3.55 -40.34
CA MET A 138 26.32 4.41 -41.54
C MET A 138 25.25 3.92 -42.53
N PHE A 139 24.75 2.69 -42.38
CA PHE A 139 23.72 2.09 -43.24
C PHE A 139 22.41 1.76 -42.52
N THR A 140 22.33 1.87 -41.19
CA THR A 140 21.09 1.59 -40.43
C THR A 140 20.88 2.57 -39.28
N PHE A 141 19.82 3.38 -39.38
CA PHE A 141 19.33 4.24 -38.29
C PHE A 141 18.68 3.37 -37.22
N GLY A 142 19.38 3.14 -36.11
CA GLY A 142 18.85 2.40 -34.97
C GLY A 142 19.44 2.90 -33.65
N SER A 143 19.00 4.08 -33.21
CA SER A 143 19.31 4.59 -31.87
C SER A 143 18.58 3.76 -30.81
N GLY A 144 19.28 3.38 -29.76
CA GLY A 144 18.65 2.98 -28.50
C GLY A 144 17.65 4.06 -28.07
N ARG A 145 16.60 3.66 -27.35
CA ARG A 145 15.53 4.56 -26.93
C ARG A 145 16.10 5.69 -26.06
N ASP A 146 16.21 6.88 -26.64
CA ASP A 146 16.52 8.12 -25.93
C ASP A 146 15.18 8.66 -25.38
N SER A 147 14.75 8.09 -24.25
CA SER A 147 13.55 8.54 -23.55
C SER A 147 13.99 9.29 -22.32
N GLU A 148 13.57 10.55 -22.20
CA GLU A 148 13.82 11.37 -21.02
C GLU A 148 13.00 10.92 -19.81
N LYS A 149 11.97 10.10 -20.00
CA LYS A 149 11.05 9.62 -18.95
C LYS A 149 11.13 8.12 -18.71
N TYR A 150 10.76 7.70 -17.50
CA TYR A 150 10.61 6.30 -17.10
C TYR A 150 9.56 5.56 -17.94
N THR A 151 9.65 4.23 -17.96
CA THR A 151 8.66 3.37 -18.62
C THR A 151 7.30 3.48 -17.95
N ARG A 152 6.33 4.06 -18.67
CA ARG A 152 4.93 4.17 -18.24
C ARG A 152 4.30 2.80 -17.99
N PHE A 153 3.44 2.72 -16.98
CA PHE A 153 2.54 1.59 -16.73
C PHE A 153 1.16 1.81 -17.40
N PRO A 154 0.80 1.03 -18.43
CA PRO A 154 -0.44 1.23 -19.20
C PRO A 154 -1.60 0.38 -18.64
N HIS A 155 -2.13 0.76 -17.48
CA HIS A 155 -3.29 0.10 -16.88
C HIS A 155 -4.28 1.14 -16.33
N LYS A 156 -5.55 0.74 -16.26
CA LYS A 156 -6.63 1.55 -15.73
C LYS A 156 -7.68 0.62 -15.12
N CYS A 157 -8.18 0.98 -13.95
CA CYS A 157 -9.34 0.36 -13.34
C CYS A 157 -10.62 0.82 -14.06
N TYR A 158 -11.44 -0.14 -14.47
CA TYR A 158 -12.76 0.10 -15.09
C TYR A 158 -13.92 -0.31 -14.18
N GLU A 159 -13.62 -0.81 -12.99
CA GLU A 159 -14.61 -1.22 -12.02
C GLU A 159 -15.14 0.02 -11.31
N TYR A 160 -16.46 0.10 -11.14
CA TYR A 160 -17.04 1.10 -10.28
C TYR A 160 -16.69 0.79 -8.83
N PRO A 161 -16.35 1.80 -8.01
CA PRO A 161 -16.23 1.61 -6.58
C PRO A 161 -17.60 1.25 -5.98
N LYS A 162 -17.58 0.45 -4.92
CA LYS A 162 -18.73 0.24 -4.01
C LYS A 162 -19.10 1.56 -3.34
N HIS A 163 -18.10 2.24 -2.80
CA HIS A 163 -18.24 3.57 -2.19
C HIS A 163 -17.33 4.56 -2.93
N ALA A 164 -17.94 5.50 -3.65
CA ALA A 164 -17.22 6.54 -4.39
C ALA A 164 -17.05 7.81 -3.54
N LEU A 165 -15.96 8.55 -3.74
CA LEU A 165 -15.79 9.89 -3.18
C LEU A 165 -16.83 10.86 -3.78
N ASN A 166 -16.97 10.80 -5.10
CA ASN A 166 -17.90 11.63 -5.86
C ASN A 166 -19.10 10.80 -6.31
N GLN A 167 -20.32 11.35 -6.19
CA GLN A 167 -21.54 10.67 -6.58
C GLN A 167 -21.62 10.37 -8.08
N LEU A 168 -20.97 11.18 -8.92
CA LEU A 168 -20.90 10.96 -10.37
C LEU A 168 -20.04 9.75 -10.74
N ASP A 169 -19.13 9.36 -9.85
CA ASP A 169 -18.20 8.23 -10.03
C ASP A 169 -18.77 6.92 -9.46
N ALA A 170 -19.96 6.98 -8.83
CA ALA A 170 -20.68 5.79 -8.39
C ALA A 170 -21.27 5.02 -9.58
N ALA A 171 -21.50 3.72 -9.41
CA ALA A 171 -22.11 2.92 -10.47
C ALA A 171 -23.49 3.49 -10.86
N PRO A 172 -23.87 3.53 -12.15
CA PRO A 172 -25.14 4.12 -12.61
C PRO A 172 -26.37 3.39 -12.04
N ASN A 173 -26.22 2.10 -11.73
CA ASN A 173 -27.24 1.28 -11.10
C ASN A 173 -26.94 1.04 -9.60
N ALA A 174 -25.98 1.77 -9.01
CA ALA A 174 -25.79 1.72 -7.57
C ALA A 174 -27.11 2.11 -6.94
N SER A 175 -27.74 1.18 -6.22
CA SER A 175 -28.92 1.52 -5.49
C SER A 175 -28.54 2.64 -4.53
N GLN A 176 -29.22 3.79 -4.60
CA GLN A 176 -29.18 4.81 -3.55
C GLN A 176 -29.51 4.23 -2.15
N TRP A 177 -30.02 3.02 -2.15
CA TRP A 177 -30.39 2.19 -1.03
C TRP A 177 -29.30 1.17 -0.75
N ILE A 178 -28.81 1.16 0.48
CA ILE A 178 -27.95 0.10 1.00
C ILE A 178 -28.85 -1.10 1.23
N LYS A 179 -28.55 -2.22 0.57
CA LYS A 179 -29.20 -3.51 0.78
C LYS A 179 -28.35 -4.33 1.72
N GLY A 180 -28.86 -4.60 2.91
CA GLY A 180 -28.15 -5.35 3.93
C GLY A 180 -28.94 -6.56 4.39
N GLN A 181 -28.27 -7.70 4.56
CA GLN A 181 -28.80 -8.89 5.21
C GLN A 181 -27.75 -9.35 6.22
N ARG A 182 -28.13 -9.48 7.49
CA ARG A 182 -27.26 -10.03 8.55
C ARG A 182 -27.35 -11.56 8.48
N GLU A 183 -26.24 -12.25 8.76
CA GLU A 183 -26.22 -13.73 8.82
C GLU A 183 -27.24 -14.27 9.85
N ASP A 184 -27.55 -13.50 10.90
CA ASP A 184 -28.45 -13.88 11.99
C ASP A 184 -29.95 -13.59 11.75
N ASP A 185 -30.30 -12.76 10.75
CA ASP A 185 -31.68 -12.25 10.55
C ASP A 185 -32.49 -12.99 9.45
N GLY A 186 -32.00 -14.13 8.96
CA GLY A 186 -32.63 -14.88 7.86
C GLY A 186 -32.69 -14.08 6.55
N ASP A 187 -33.72 -14.28 5.71
CA ASP A 187 -33.89 -13.67 4.37
C ASP A 187 -34.31 -12.18 4.35
N LYS A 188 -34.19 -11.45 5.47
CA LYS A 188 -34.62 -10.04 5.54
C LYS A 188 -33.59 -9.11 4.90
N ILE A 189 -33.99 -8.44 3.82
CA ILE A 189 -33.19 -7.42 3.13
C ILE A 189 -33.62 -6.03 3.59
N TYR A 190 -32.75 -5.31 4.27
CA TYR A 190 -32.96 -3.92 4.67
C TYR A 190 -32.59 -2.98 3.52
N VAL A 191 -33.47 -2.05 3.16
CA VAL A 191 -33.27 -1.12 2.04
C VAL A 191 -33.28 0.31 2.60
N THR A 192 -32.11 0.94 2.74
CA THR A 192 -32.00 2.23 3.45
C THR A 192 -31.23 3.27 2.66
N LYS A 193 -31.77 4.47 2.49
CA LYS A 193 -31.16 5.55 1.66
C LYS A 193 -30.35 6.57 2.48
N GLY A 194 -29.19 6.99 1.98
CA GLY A 194 -28.57 8.28 2.31
C GLY A 194 -27.55 8.34 3.46
N GLU A 195 -27.05 9.55 3.71
CA GLU A 195 -26.21 9.91 4.87
C GLU A 195 -27.08 10.06 6.12
N GLN A 196 -26.52 9.79 7.31
CA GLN A 196 -27.23 10.09 8.55
C GLN A 196 -27.06 11.57 8.89
N SER A 197 -28.18 12.30 9.01
CA SER A 197 -28.16 13.60 9.69
C SER A 197 -27.94 13.39 11.18
N ARG A 198 -27.28 14.36 11.82
CA ARG A 198 -27.17 14.39 13.29
C ARG A 198 -28.55 14.43 13.91
N LEU A 199 -28.75 13.63 14.94
CA LEU A 199 -29.95 13.73 15.76
C LEU A 199 -29.80 14.93 16.70
N LEU A 200 -30.79 15.82 16.69
CA LEU A 200 -30.90 16.84 17.75
C LEU A 200 -31.39 16.22 19.06
N ARG A 201 -32.17 15.14 18.96
CA ARG A 201 -32.72 14.37 20.09
C ARG A 201 -32.82 12.89 19.77
N PRO A 202 -32.76 12.01 20.79
CA PRO A 202 -33.04 10.59 20.63
C PRO A 202 -34.42 10.34 20.03
N ARG A 203 -34.57 9.23 19.30
CA ARG A 203 -35.88 8.77 18.80
C ARG A 203 -36.79 8.39 19.96
N ALA A 204 -36.29 7.55 20.87
CA ALA A 204 -37.04 7.05 22.01
C ALA A 204 -36.42 7.53 23.34
N LEU A 205 -37.29 7.87 24.29
CA LEU A 205 -36.95 8.18 25.67
C LEU A 205 -37.95 7.50 26.61
N VAL A 206 -37.49 7.08 27.79
CA VAL A 206 -38.39 6.67 28.86
C VAL A 206 -38.78 7.92 29.64
N VAL A 207 -40.05 8.30 29.59
CA VAL A 207 -40.57 9.53 30.19
C VAL A 207 -41.54 9.17 31.30
N PHE A 208 -41.47 9.91 32.41
CA PHE A 208 -42.42 9.85 33.51
C PHE A 208 -43.64 10.73 33.19
N ARG A 209 -44.80 10.12 32.89
CA ARG A 209 -46.08 10.81 32.65
C ARG A 209 -47.20 10.05 33.33
N ASP A 210 -48.17 10.77 33.88
CA ASP A 210 -49.37 10.19 34.52
C ASP A 210 -49.04 9.16 35.61
N ASN A 211 -47.97 9.42 36.38
CA ASN A 211 -47.46 8.54 37.43
C ASN A 211 -46.96 7.16 36.92
N GLU A 212 -46.72 7.03 35.62
CA GLU A 212 -46.20 5.83 34.97
C GLU A 212 -44.97 6.15 34.10
N TRP A 213 -44.05 5.20 33.99
CA TRP A 213 -42.91 5.29 33.08
C TRP A 213 -43.30 4.69 31.73
N LYS A 214 -43.26 5.50 30.67
CA LYS A 214 -43.62 5.08 29.31
C LYS A 214 -42.51 5.41 28.34
N VAL A 215 -42.24 4.50 27.40
CA VAL A 215 -41.35 4.76 26.28
C VAL A 215 -42.08 5.64 25.27
N VAL A 216 -41.54 6.82 24.99
CA VAL A 216 -42.06 7.78 24.02
C VAL A 216 -41.13 7.79 22.83
N GLU A 217 -41.60 7.30 21.68
CA GLU A 217 -40.82 7.17 20.44
C GLU A 217 -41.03 8.32 19.44
N ASP A 218 -42.01 9.19 19.71
CA ASP A 218 -42.43 10.25 18.78
C ASP A 218 -41.51 11.49 18.79
N GLY A 219 -40.44 11.48 19.61
CA GLY A 219 -39.59 12.67 19.83
C GLY A 219 -40.33 13.87 20.43
N SER A 220 -41.56 13.67 20.94
CA SER A 220 -42.44 14.73 21.44
C SER A 220 -41.99 15.31 22.78
N PHE A 221 -41.10 14.62 23.50
CA PHE A 221 -40.53 15.11 24.75
C PHE A 221 -39.38 16.09 24.46
N SER A 222 -39.50 17.30 25.01
CA SER A 222 -38.50 18.38 24.85
C SER A 222 -37.74 18.73 26.13
N GLY A 223 -37.99 18.02 27.23
CA GLY A 223 -37.29 18.25 28.50
C GLY A 223 -35.87 17.69 28.53
N PRO A 224 -35.11 18.00 29.59
CA PRO A 224 -33.79 17.41 29.82
C PRO A 224 -33.92 15.92 30.19
N TYR A 225 -32.93 15.12 29.82
CA TYR A 225 -32.90 13.68 30.10
C TYR A 225 -31.50 13.20 30.51
N ILE A 226 -31.46 12.10 31.27
CA ILE A 226 -30.23 11.44 31.72
C ILE A 226 -29.86 10.33 30.75
N PHE A 227 -28.58 10.22 30.40
CA PHE A 227 -28.06 9.05 29.70
C PHE A 227 -27.57 8.01 30.70
N ILE A 228 -28.17 6.82 30.69
CA ILE A 228 -27.78 5.70 31.55
C ILE A 228 -26.83 4.79 30.78
N SER A 229 -25.58 4.69 31.25
CA SER A 229 -24.59 3.76 30.72
C SER A 229 -24.31 2.63 31.71
N PHE A 230 -24.23 1.40 31.22
CA PHE A 230 -23.90 0.22 32.02
C PHE A 230 -23.22 -0.86 31.15
N ALA A 231 -22.55 -1.82 31.79
CA ALA A 231 -22.01 -2.98 31.09
C ALA A 231 -23.01 -4.15 31.19
N ALA A 232 -23.66 -4.52 30.07
CA ALA A 232 -24.65 -5.60 30.05
C ALA A 232 -24.13 -6.94 30.63
N ALA A 233 -22.85 -7.25 30.41
CA ALA A 233 -22.22 -8.45 30.96
C ALA A 233 -22.13 -8.48 32.51
N GLN A 234 -22.21 -7.33 33.17
CA GLN A 234 -22.21 -7.23 34.64
C GLN A 234 -23.61 -7.43 35.25
N TYR A 235 -24.67 -7.38 34.45
CA TYR A 235 -26.06 -7.43 34.88
C TYR A 235 -26.78 -8.66 34.32
N GLN A 236 -26.18 -9.84 34.47
CA GLN A 236 -26.75 -11.09 33.99
C GLN A 236 -27.47 -11.86 35.11
N LYS A 237 -28.67 -12.33 34.83
CA LYS A 237 -29.50 -13.20 35.67
C LYS A 237 -29.77 -14.51 34.93
N SER A 238 -29.89 -15.63 35.64
CA SER A 238 -30.29 -16.90 35.03
C SER A 238 -31.71 -16.79 34.47
N ALA A 239 -31.94 -17.21 33.22
CA ALA A 239 -33.25 -17.15 32.59
C ALA A 239 -34.28 -17.97 33.39
N PRO A 240 -35.52 -17.48 33.56
CA PRO A 240 -36.53 -18.09 34.44
C PRO A 240 -37.20 -19.38 33.91
N THR A 241 -36.67 -20.07 32.89
CA THR A 241 -37.36 -21.19 32.23
C THR A 241 -36.48 -22.44 32.04
N ASP A 242 -36.98 -23.60 32.48
CA ASP A 242 -36.36 -24.95 32.46
C ASP A 242 -35.95 -25.50 31.07
N GLN A 243 -36.17 -24.76 29.99
CA GLN A 243 -35.94 -25.25 28.62
C GLN A 243 -34.49 -25.10 28.14
N ASN A 244 -33.65 -24.29 28.79
CA ASN A 244 -32.22 -24.15 28.46
C ASN A 244 -31.40 -23.69 29.70
N PRO A 245 -30.79 -24.60 30.48
CA PRO A 245 -30.14 -24.31 31.77
C PRO A 245 -28.82 -23.50 31.70
N GLY A 246 -28.47 -22.92 30.55
CA GLY A 246 -27.26 -22.12 30.34
C GLY A 246 -27.49 -20.71 29.79
N ARG A 247 -28.75 -20.28 29.59
CA ARG A 247 -29.05 -18.96 29.03
C ARG A 247 -29.10 -17.91 30.16
N THR A 248 -28.21 -16.93 30.11
CA THR A 248 -28.27 -15.74 30.95
C THR A 248 -29.05 -14.63 30.24
N GLU A 249 -29.93 -13.95 30.97
CA GLU A 249 -30.71 -12.80 30.51
C GLU A 249 -30.27 -11.54 31.26
N LEU A 250 -30.45 -10.37 30.65
CA LEU A 250 -30.14 -9.09 31.27
C LEU A 250 -31.13 -8.81 32.42
N ASP A 251 -30.63 -8.44 33.59
CA ASP A 251 -31.45 -8.00 34.74
C ASP A 251 -31.99 -6.58 34.51
N LYS A 252 -32.99 -6.49 33.62
CA LYS A 252 -33.64 -5.23 33.23
C LYS A 252 -34.26 -4.52 34.43
N ASP A 253 -34.87 -5.27 35.35
CA ASP A 253 -35.57 -4.74 36.52
C ASP A 253 -34.63 -4.00 37.47
N ALA A 254 -33.42 -4.54 37.68
CA ALA A 254 -32.40 -3.91 38.51
C ALA A 254 -31.93 -2.58 37.90
N ILE A 255 -31.69 -2.55 36.59
CA ILE A 255 -31.24 -1.33 35.90
C ILE A 255 -32.35 -0.30 35.86
N ASP A 256 -33.59 -0.69 35.54
CA ASP A 256 -34.76 0.20 35.51
C ASP A 256 -35.03 0.85 36.85
N THR A 257 -35.02 0.05 37.92
CA THR A 257 -35.28 0.56 39.27
C THR A 257 -34.25 1.62 39.66
N ARG A 258 -32.99 1.41 39.29
CA ARG A 258 -31.89 2.34 39.57
C ARG A 258 -31.99 3.58 38.68
N ALA A 259 -32.21 3.41 37.39
CA ALA A 259 -32.38 4.51 36.42
C ALA A 259 -33.53 5.44 36.82
N ARG A 260 -34.69 4.89 37.16
CA ARG A 260 -35.87 5.68 37.59
C ARG A 260 -35.58 6.50 38.85
N LYS A 261 -34.92 5.89 39.85
CA LYS A 261 -34.52 6.58 41.09
C LYS A 261 -33.51 7.69 40.83
N LEU A 262 -32.49 7.44 40.00
CA LEU A 262 -31.49 8.45 39.62
C LEU A 262 -32.14 9.63 38.88
N THR A 263 -33.08 9.33 37.99
CA THR A 263 -33.82 10.34 37.21
C THR A 263 -34.62 11.25 38.13
N LEU A 264 -35.38 10.68 39.06
CA LEU A 264 -36.14 11.44 40.06
C LEU A 264 -35.23 12.21 41.04
N HIS A 265 -34.11 11.62 41.45
CA HIS A 265 -33.14 12.27 42.36
C HIS A 265 -32.55 13.55 41.76
N HIS A 266 -32.31 13.56 40.45
CA HIS A 266 -31.81 14.73 39.73
C HIS A 266 -32.91 15.69 39.27
N GLY A 267 -34.17 15.44 39.62
CA GLY A 267 -35.31 16.29 39.23
C GLY A 267 -35.62 16.24 37.74
N MET A 268 -35.28 15.13 37.08
CA MET A 268 -35.48 14.92 35.65
C MET A 268 -36.73 14.07 35.42
N GLU A 269 -37.37 14.24 34.26
CA GLU A 269 -38.59 13.50 33.91
C GLU A 269 -38.33 12.37 32.90
N ALA A 270 -37.11 12.30 32.36
CA ALA A 270 -36.78 11.32 31.33
C ALA A 270 -35.36 10.77 31.46
N TYR A 271 -35.19 9.52 31.02
CA TYR A 271 -33.88 8.91 30.83
C TYR A 271 -33.82 8.10 29.53
N TRP A 272 -32.60 7.89 29.06
CA TRP A 272 -32.29 7.02 27.95
C TRP A 272 -31.51 5.81 28.45
N ALA A 273 -31.97 4.61 28.09
CA ALA A 273 -31.28 3.35 28.34
C ALA A 273 -31.35 2.49 27.07
N ASP A 274 -30.25 1.84 26.71
CA ASP A 274 -30.10 1.12 25.44
C ASP A 274 -31.15 0.01 25.23
N PHE A 275 -31.50 -0.76 26.26
CA PHE A 275 -32.43 -1.89 26.14
C PHE A 275 -33.91 -1.50 26.02
N HIS A 276 -34.28 -0.26 26.33
CA HIS A 276 -35.64 0.28 26.15
C HIS A 276 -35.76 1.22 24.95
N CYS A 277 -34.72 2.04 24.73
CA CYS A 277 -34.78 3.12 23.75
C CYS A 277 -34.18 2.75 22.38
N ARG A 278 -33.56 1.57 22.25
CA ARG A 278 -33.12 1.01 20.98
C ARG A 278 -34.27 0.25 20.32
N ALA A 279 -34.48 0.47 19.02
CA ALA A 279 -35.44 -0.33 18.27
C ALA A 279 -35.06 -1.81 18.28
N GLU A 280 -36.06 -2.68 18.29
CA GLU A 280 -35.86 -4.12 18.13
C GLU A 280 -35.68 -4.50 16.65
N LEU A 281 -36.28 -3.70 15.75
CA LEU A 281 -36.26 -3.95 14.31
C LEU A 281 -35.19 -3.12 13.60
N GLN A 282 -34.53 -3.76 12.66
CA GLN A 282 -33.62 -3.14 11.71
C GLN A 282 -34.39 -2.40 10.60
N PRO A 283 -33.86 -1.31 10.01
CA PRO A 283 -32.51 -0.75 10.17
C PRO A 283 -32.35 0.18 11.39
N GLU A 284 -33.44 0.48 12.06
CA GLU A 284 -33.52 1.44 13.14
C GLU A 284 -32.69 1.07 14.37
N ALA A 285 -32.65 -0.22 14.72
CA ALA A 285 -31.81 -0.74 15.80
C ALA A 285 -30.33 -0.37 15.63
N THR A 286 -29.83 -0.50 14.40
CA THR A 286 -28.44 -0.16 14.03
C THR A 286 -28.23 1.35 14.01
N ASP A 287 -29.18 2.10 13.44
CA ASP A 287 -29.12 3.57 13.45
C ASP A 287 -29.04 4.09 14.90
N ASP A 288 -29.78 3.52 15.86
CA ASP A 288 -29.70 3.91 17.28
C ASP A 288 -28.33 3.59 17.92
N VAL A 289 -27.78 2.40 17.65
CA VAL A 289 -26.45 1.98 18.18
C VAL A 289 -25.31 2.83 17.65
N HIS A 290 -25.45 3.45 16.47
CA HIS A 290 -24.41 4.34 15.95
C HIS A 290 -24.68 5.82 16.20
N ARG A 291 -25.92 6.17 16.57
CA ARG A 291 -26.32 7.55 16.91
C ARG A 291 -26.45 7.81 18.40
N PHE A 292 -26.27 6.83 19.29
CA PHE A 292 -26.32 7.09 20.74
C PHE A 292 -25.34 8.20 21.16
N CYS A 293 -24.26 8.42 20.41
CA CYS A 293 -23.33 9.51 20.68
C CYS A 293 -23.92 10.92 20.43
N ASP A 294 -24.96 11.07 19.60
CA ASP A 294 -25.76 12.30 19.58
C ASP A 294 -26.66 12.38 20.82
N VAL A 295 -27.16 11.23 21.27
CA VAL A 295 -27.96 11.11 22.48
C VAL A 295 -27.14 11.42 23.73
N THR A 296 -25.87 11.02 23.80
CA THR A 296 -24.97 11.35 24.93
C THR A 296 -24.65 12.83 24.96
N ARG A 297 -24.35 13.45 23.80
CA ARG A 297 -24.11 14.90 23.71
C ARG A 297 -25.35 15.73 24.06
N GLY A 298 -26.54 15.24 23.71
CA GLY A 298 -27.81 15.90 24.01
C GLY A 298 -28.30 15.69 25.46
N ALA A 299 -27.71 14.76 26.21
CA ALA A 299 -28.08 14.50 27.58
C ALA A 299 -27.58 15.60 28.52
N GLU A 300 -28.34 15.90 29.58
CA GLU A 300 -27.89 16.85 30.60
C GLU A 300 -26.73 16.26 31.40
N MET A 301 -26.74 14.95 31.61
CA MET A 301 -25.71 14.22 32.34
C MET A 301 -25.63 12.75 31.92
N VAL A 302 -24.42 12.19 32.08
CA VAL A 302 -24.13 10.76 31.87
C VAL A 302 -23.96 10.09 33.23
N CYS A 303 -24.79 9.09 33.51
CA CYS A 303 -24.75 8.27 34.71
C CYS A 303 -24.25 6.87 34.38
N VAL A 304 -23.10 6.50 34.94
CA VAL A 304 -22.53 5.14 34.82
C VAL A 304 -23.04 4.30 35.99
N VAL A 305 -23.87 3.31 35.70
CA VAL A 305 -24.50 2.44 36.69
C VAL A 305 -23.64 1.18 36.85
N LEU A 306 -22.95 1.07 37.99
CA LEU A 306 -22.06 -0.04 38.32
C LEU A 306 -22.75 -1.05 39.26
N PRO A 307 -22.49 -2.37 39.10
CA PRO A 307 -23.13 -3.42 39.90
C PRO A 307 -22.74 -3.35 41.37
N ASP A 308 -21.50 -2.96 41.67
CA ASP A 308 -20.94 -2.88 43.00
C ASP A 308 -19.88 -1.75 43.09
N ARG A 309 -19.30 -1.56 44.27
CA ARG A 309 -18.29 -0.52 44.53
C ARG A 309 -16.86 -1.00 44.20
N SER A 310 -16.70 -2.19 43.63
CA SER A 310 -15.38 -2.73 43.37
C SER A 310 -14.67 -1.93 42.27
N PRO A 311 -13.36 -1.66 42.39
CA PRO A 311 -12.60 -1.03 41.31
C PRO A 311 -12.60 -1.91 40.05
N GLN A 312 -12.74 -3.24 40.20
CA GLN A 312 -12.88 -4.20 39.11
C GLN A 312 -14.10 -3.86 38.24
N ALA A 313 -15.25 -3.55 38.82
CA ALA A 313 -16.43 -3.23 38.02
C ALA A 313 -16.24 -1.99 37.14
N LEU A 314 -15.56 -0.96 37.65
CA LEU A 314 -15.25 0.25 36.89
C LEU A 314 -14.23 0.00 35.77
N VAL A 315 -13.21 -0.83 36.03
CA VAL A 315 -12.20 -1.20 35.01
C VAL A 315 -12.85 -2.02 33.90
N PHE A 316 -13.66 -3.02 34.25
CA PHE A 316 -14.39 -3.84 33.27
C PHE A 316 -15.29 -2.99 32.37
N PHE A 317 -15.99 -2.03 32.96
CA PHE A 317 -16.82 -1.08 32.22
C PHE A 317 -15.98 -0.23 31.23
N GLY A 318 -14.77 0.19 31.62
CA GLY A 318 -13.82 0.94 30.81
C GLY A 318 -13.15 0.16 29.67
N GLN A 319 -13.15 -1.17 29.74
CA GLN A 319 -12.59 -2.01 28.69
C GLN A 319 -13.48 -2.10 27.45
N ARG A 320 -14.76 -1.71 27.55
CA ARG A 320 -15.71 -1.78 26.43
C ARG A 320 -15.39 -0.74 25.35
N LEU A 321 -15.53 -1.13 24.08
CA LEU A 321 -15.38 -0.23 22.93
C LEU A 321 -16.24 1.03 23.02
N TRP A 322 -17.54 0.87 23.29
CA TRP A 322 -18.50 1.98 23.33
C TRP A 322 -18.35 2.90 24.56
N CYS A 323 -17.62 2.48 25.59
CA CYS A 323 -17.37 3.29 26.78
C CYS A 323 -16.62 4.59 26.45
N LEU A 324 -15.67 4.54 25.49
CA LEU A 324 -14.92 5.71 25.06
C LEU A 324 -15.85 6.84 24.55
N PRO A 325 -16.65 6.65 23.50
CA PRO A 325 -17.55 7.70 23.03
C PRO A 325 -18.69 8.02 24.00
N GLU A 326 -19.14 7.10 24.85
CA GLU A 326 -20.14 7.41 25.89
C GLU A 326 -19.67 8.47 26.88
N ILE A 327 -18.39 8.39 27.29
CA ILE A 327 -17.82 9.26 28.33
C ILE A 327 -17.16 10.50 27.76
N LEU A 328 -16.40 10.37 26.67
CA LEU A 328 -15.70 11.51 26.05
C LEU A 328 -16.67 12.60 25.59
N LEU A 329 -17.91 12.21 25.27
CA LEU A 329 -18.95 13.09 24.77
C LEU A 329 -19.91 13.59 25.86
N ALA A 330 -19.62 13.28 27.14
CA ALA A 330 -20.41 13.76 28.27
C ALA A 330 -20.35 15.29 28.39
N ARG A 331 -21.49 15.90 28.72
CA ARG A 331 -21.59 17.33 28.99
C ARG A 331 -20.75 17.71 30.23
N ASP A 332 -20.19 18.92 30.20
CA ASP A 332 -19.30 19.47 31.25
C ASP A 332 -18.07 18.63 31.59
N HIS A 333 -17.70 17.68 30.73
CA HIS A 333 -16.54 16.79 30.89
C HIS A 333 -16.53 16.01 32.22
N LYS A 334 -17.73 15.70 32.74
CA LYS A 334 -17.90 14.99 34.01
C LYS A 334 -18.92 13.88 33.86
N VAL A 335 -18.68 12.76 34.53
CA VAL A 335 -19.58 11.61 34.58
C VAL A 335 -19.96 11.28 36.02
N SER A 336 -21.19 10.83 36.22
CA SER A 336 -21.71 10.46 37.53
C SER A 336 -21.62 8.94 37.71
N LEU A 337 -20.69 8.47 38.54
CA LEU A 337 -20.56 7.06 38.90
C LEU A 337 -21.59 6.72 39.97
N CYS A 338 -22.48 5.77 39.65
CA CYS A 338 -23.59 5.35 40.50
C CYS A 338 -23.33 3.94 41.02
N THR A 339 -23.13 3.81 42.33
CA THR A 339 -22.90 2.53 43.02
C THR A 339 -24.03 2.23 43.99
N PRO A 340 -24.39 0.95 44.20
CA PRO A 340 -25.50 0.61 45.09
C PRO A 340 -25.17 1.03 46.54
N SER A 341 -26.11 1.75 47.17
CA SER A 341 -26.06 2.09 48.59
C SER A 341 -27.12 1.32 49.39
N LYS A 342 -26.90 1.16 50.69
CA LYS A 342 -27.85 0.51 51.61
C LYS A 342 -29.11 1.35 51.86
N ASP A 343 -29.04 2.66 51.61
CA ASP A 343 -30.13 3.62 51.87
C ASP A 343 -31.18 3.66 50.75
N GLY A 344 -31.10 2.76 49.77
CA GLY A 344 -32.09 2.61 48.70
C GLY A 344 -31.93 3.59 47.52
N VAL A 345 -31.12 4.63 47.65
CA VAL A 345 -30.66 5.53 46.57
C VAL A 345 -29.18 5.26 46.30
N ASP A 346 -28.80 5.13 45.04
CA ASP A 346 -27.40 4.92 44.65
C ASP A 346 -26.51 6.05 45.16
N ARG A 347 -25.31 5.72 45.61
CA ARG A 347 -24.28 6.71 45.90
C ARG A 347 -23.74 7.24 44.59
N ILE A 348 -23.79 8.56 44.43
CA ILE A 348 -23.36 9.27 43.23
C ILE A 348 -22.02 9.97 43.50
N GLU A 349 -21.00 9.61 42.73
CA GLU A 349 -19.69 10.27 42.72
C GLU A 349 -19.50 10.93 41.36
N ARG A 350 -19.32 12.27 41.33
CA ARG A 350 -19.00 12.99 40.10
C ARG A 350 -17.49 12.94 39.85
N VAL A 351 -17.11 12.38 38.71
CA VAL A 351 -15.72 12.16 38.31
C VAL A 351 -15.45 12.89 37.01
N ASP A 352 -14.31 13.57 36.93
CA ASP A 352 -13.83 14.21 35.70
C ASP A 352 -13.38 13.13 34.70
N ILE A 353 -13.54 13.36 33.39
CA ILE A 353 -13.01 12.45 32.36
C ILE A 353 -11.51 12.21 32.58
N MET A 354 -10.75 13.21 33.00
CA MET A 354 -9.33 13.03 33.30
C MET A 354 -9.08 12.03 34.41
N GLU A 355 -9.83 12.12 35.50
CA GLU A 355 -9.72 11.15 36.59
C GLU A 355 -10.24 9.76 36.16
N PHE A 356 -11.27 9.72 35.32
CA PHE A 356 -11.81 8.48 34.76
C PHE A 356 -10.74 7.71 33.96
N THR A 357 -9.91 8.42 33.19
CA THR A 357 -8.83 7.79 32.39
C THR A 357 -7.90 6.94 33.26
N HIS A 358 -7.44 7.48 34.38
CA HIS A 358 -6.49 6.80 35.27
C HIS A 358 -7.16 5.70 36.11
N ARG A 359 -8.43 5.89 36.48
CA ARG A 359 -9.19 4.92 37.28
C ARG A 359 -9.70 3.73 36.47
N SER A 360 -9.95 3.91 35.16
CA SER A 360 -10.64 2.93 34.32
C SER A 360 -9.87 2.58 33.05
N TRP A 361 -9.62 3.53 32.13
CA TRP A 361 -9.09 3.23 30.79
C TRP A 361 -7.62 2.80 30.75
N ALA A 362 -6.78 3.40 31.59
CA ALA A 362 -5.36 3.07 31.77
C ALA A 362 -5.13 1.71 32.47
N ARG A 363 -6.22 1.02 32.83
CA ARG A 363 -6.20 -0.24 33.57
C ARG A 363 -6.92 -1.32 32.76
N MET A 364 -6.45 -2.54 32.91
CA MET A 364 -7.00 -3.73 32.27
C MET A 364 -7.18 -4.82 33.32
N LEU A 365 -8.29 -5.54 33.25
CA LEU A 365 -8.52 -6.78 33.98
C LEU A 365 -7.96 -7.97 33.18
N THR A 366 -7.18 -8.79 33.85
CA THR A 366 -6.79 -10.12 33.35
C THR A 366 -7.94 -11.13 33.50
N PRO A 367 -7.87 -12.30 32.84
CA PRO A 367 -8.78 -13.41 33.10
C PRO A 367 -8.82 -13.87 34.56
N SER A 368 -7.79 -13.56 35.35
CA SER A 368 -7.70 -13.81 36.80
C SER A 368 -8.31 -12.71 37.68
N ASN A 369 -8.98 -11.70 37.09
CA ASN A 369 -9.52 -10.51 37.76
C ASN A 369 -8.47 -9.63 38.48
N GLU A 370 -7.21 -9.69 38.04
CA GLU A 370 -6.17 -8.78 38.52
C GLU A 370 -6.16 -7.50 37.68
N ILE A 371 -5.92 -6.37 38.34
CA ILE A 371 -5.87 -5.06 37.69
C ILE A 371 -4.41 -4.76 37.31
N ILE A 372 -4.14 -4.67 36.01
CA ILE A 372 -2.82 -4.37 35.44
C ILE A 372 -2.92 -3.06 34.64
N HIS A 373 -1.79 -2.39 34.45
CA HIS A 373 -1.70 -1.24 33.54
C HIS A 373 -1.81 -1.69 32.09
N ASP A 374 -2.62 -0.97 31.30
CA ASP A 374 -2.83 -1.28 29.88
C ASP A 374 -1.65 -0.86 28.99
N GLY A 375 -0.80 0.05 29.47
CA GLY A 375 0.38 0.55 28.75
C GLY A 375 0.06 1.62 27.70
N ASN A 376 -1.22 1.92 27.47
CA ASN A 376 -1.71 2.93 26.53
C ASN A 376 -2.16 4.23 27.23
N ASP A 377 -1.68 4.48 28.45
CA ASP A 377 -2.12 5.57 29.32
C ASP A 377 -2.01 6.95 28.64
N GLU A 378 -0.95 7.14 27.85
CA GLU A 378 -0.73 8.37 27.09
C GLU A 378 -1.81 8.61 26.03
N ILE A 379 -2.24 7.55 25.32
CA ILE A 379 -3.27 7.63 24.27
C ILE A 379 -4.60 8.10 24.88
N PHE A 380 -5.01 7.52 26.00
CA PHE A 380 -6.25 7.90 26.68
C PHE A 380 -6.18 9.30 27.27
N ARG A 381 -5.03 9.69 27.82
CA ARG A 381 -4.80 11.03 28.34
C ARG A 381 -4.91 12.07 27.22
N LEU A 382 -4.27 11.85 26.07
CA LEU A 382 -4.33 12.77 24.93
C LEU A 382 -5.77 12.97 24.43
N LEU A 383 -6.57 11.89 24.38
CA LEU A 383 -7.99 12.01 24.03
C LEU A 383 -8.78 12.81 25.06
N ALA A 384 -8.58 12.53 26.36
CA ALA A 384 -9.29 13.24 27.41
C ALA A 384 -8.89 14.73 27.48
N GLU A 385 -7.60 15.05 27.32
CA GLU A 385 -7.10 16.43 27.21
C GLU A 385 -7.68 17.14 25.98
N HIS A 386 -7.86 16.42 24.87
CA HIS A 386 -8.52 16.95 23.68
C HIS A 386 -9.98 17.34 23.91
N TYR A 387 -10.76 16.41 24.47
CA TYR A 387 -12.19 16.63 24.69
C TYR A 387 -12.48 17.61 25.83
N THR A 388 -11.62 17.69 26.84
CA THR A 388 -11.72 18.70 27.92
C THR A 388 -11.29 20.10 27.49
N GLY A 389 -10.67 20.24 26.30
CA GLY A 389 -10.14 21.51 25.79
C GLY A 389 -8.80 21.93 26.40
N SER A 390 -8.13 21.05 27.14
CA SER A 390 -6.79 21.29 27.71
C SER A 390 -5.70 21.28 26.64
N LEU A 391 -5.87 20.43 25.63
CA LEU A 391 -5.00 20.31 24.47
C LEU A 391 -5.87 20.24 23.20
N ILE A 392 -5.38 20.68 22.05
CA ILE A 392 -6.11 20.56 20.79
C ILE A 392 -5.26 19.72 19.84
N LEU A 393 -5.67 18.46 19.64
CA LEU A 393 -5.08 17.58 18.65
C LEU A 393 -5.47 18.05 17.25
N THR A 394 -4.55 17.90 16.29
CA THR A 394 -4.92 18.02 14.88
C THR A 394 -5.90 16.91 14.49
N ARG A 395 -6.65 17.07 13.41
CA ARG A 395 -7.66 16.07 13.01
C ARG A 395 -7.01 14.72 12.72
N LEU A 396 -5.84 14.73 12.07
CA LEU A 396 -5.06 13.53 11.79
C LEU A 396 -4.59 12.82 13.08
N GLU A 397 -4.03 13.57 14.03
CA GLU A 397 -3.63 13.02 15.33
C GLU A 397 -4.84 12.48 16.10
N LEU A 398 -5.96 13.21 16.13
CA LEU A 398 -7.19 12.76 16.77
C LEU A 398 -7.66 11.42 16.21
N ILE A 399 -7.71 11.27 14.88
CA ILE A 399 -8.15 10.02 14.25
C ILE A 399 -7.18 8.89 14.58
N GLN A 400 -5.86 9.13 14.49
CA GLN A 400 -4.85 8.12 14.80
C GLN A 400 -4.91 7.66 16.26
N VAL A 401 -4.95 8.60 17.20
CA VAL A 401 -5.01 8.32 18.64
C VAL A 401 -6.33 7.65 18.98
N ALA A 402 -7.45 8.11 18.43
CA ALA A 402 -8.77 7.49 18.64
C ALA A 402 -8.82 6.06 18.09
N LEU A 403 -8.28 5.82 16.90
CA LEU A 403 -8.27 4.48 16.31
C LEU A 403 -7.36 3.52 17.09
N LYS A 404 -6.20 3.98 17.57
CA LYS A 404 -5.33 3.19 18.48
C LYS A 404 -6.06 2.89 19.80
N ALA A 405 -6.73 3.87 20.39
CA ALA A 405 -7.53 3.71 21.61
C ALA A 405 -8.64 2.67 21.43
N LEU A 406 -9.45 2.79 20.36
CA LEU A 406 -10.56 1.89 20.07
C LEU A 406 -10.10 0.45 19.80
N LYS A 407 -8.99 0.26 19.08
CA LYS A 407 -8.42 -1.07 18.81
C LYS A 407 -7.90 -1.79 20.07
N SER A 408 -7.52 -1.04 21.11
CA SER A 408 -7.10 -1.64 22.39
C SER A 408 -8.27 -2.14 23.23
N ARG A 409 -9.52 -1.79 22.88
CA ARG A 409 -10.71 -2.12 23.68
C ARG A 409 -11.30 -3.49 23.33
N GLN A 410 -12.00 -4.08 24.29
CA GLN A 410 -12.76 -5.30 24.13
C GLN A 410 -14.18 -4.99 23.62
N PHE A 411 -14.69 -5.84 22.73
CA PHE A 411 -16.07 -5.77 22.27
C PHE A 411 -16.56 -7.14 21.82
N THR A 412 -17.87 -7.32 21.89
CA THR A 412 -18.58 -8.38 21.17
C THR A 412 -18.96 -7.85 19.81
N GLU A 413 -18.55 -8.53 18.75
CA GLU A 413 -18.81 -8.12 17.37
C GLU A 413 -20.33 -8.05 17.13
N PHE A 414 -20.85 -6.83 17.04
CA PHE A 414 -22.20 -6.59 16.54
C PHE A 414 -22.18 -6.60 15.01
N GLN A 415 -21.13 -6.02 14.43
CA GLN A 415 -20.84 -6.02 13.00
C GLN A 415 -19.33 -5.98 12.75
N ARG A 416 -18.89 -6.51 11.59
CA ARG A 416 -17.48 -6.51 11.15
C ARG A 416 -16.80 -5.13 11.15
N GLY A 417 -17.57 -4.04 11.09
CA GLY A 417 -17.08 -2.66 11.03
C GLY A 417 -17.13 -1.86 12.34
N ASP A 418 -17.41 -2.49 13.49
CA ASP A 418 -17.72 -1.78 14.74
C ASP A 418 -16.67 -0.75 15.17
N ILE A 419 -15.38 -1.00 14.95
CA ILE A 419 -14.31 -0.06 15.28
C ILE A 419 -14.41 1.23 14.44
N ALA A 420 -14.67 1.10 13.13
CA ALA A 420 -14.86 2.25 12.24
C ALA A 420 -16.14 3.02 12.61
N TYR A 421 -17.22 2.32 12.97
CA TYR A 421 -18.45 2.96 13.40
C TYR A 421 -18.36 3.59 14.79
N ALA A 422 -17.54 3.04 15.69
CA ALA A 422 -17.21 3.67 16.96
C ALA A 422 -16.37 4.94 16.72
N LEU A 423 -15.39 4.90 15.81
CA LEU A 423 -14.63 6.08 15.43
C LEU A 423 -15.51 7.17 14.81
N MET A 424 -16.49 6.79 13.99
CA MET A 424 -17.47 7.71 13.39
C MET A 424 -18.20 8.57 14.43
N THR A 425 -18.42 8.07 15.65
CA THR A 425 -19.08 8.83 16.73
C THR A 425 -18.30 10.08 17.14
N LEU A 426 -16.97 10.03 17.02
CA LEU A 426 -16.02 11.10 17.34
C LEU A 426 -15.84 12.09 16.17
N LEU A 427 -16.32 11.75 14.98
CA LEU A 427 -16.19 12.57 13.77
C LEU A 427 -17.44 13.39 13.45
N THR A 428 -17.28 14.30 12.49
CA THR A 428 -18.30 15.26 12.10
C THR A 428 -19.47 14.63 11.34
N LYS A 429 -19.19 13.93 10.24
CA LYS A 429 -20.16 13.29 9.36
C LYS A 429 -20.28 11.80 9.66
N ARG A 430 -21.49 11.29 9.42
CA ARG A 430 -21.90 9.94 9.78
C ARG A 430 -22.50 9.23 8.58
N PRO A 431 -21.68 8.58 7.75
CA PRO A 431 -22.23 7.72 6.71
C PRO A 431 -23.07 6.61 7.36
N ARG A 432 -24.23 6.28 6.79
CA ARG A 432 -25.03 5.14 7.26
C ARG A 432 -24.20 3.86 7.22
N MET A 433 -24.35 2.96 8.19
CA MET A 433 -23.73 1.64 8.12
C MET A 433 -24.13 0.90 6.83
N ASP A 434 -23.19 0.19 6.23
CA ASP A 434 -23.49 -0.90 5.29
C ASP A 434 -23.06 -2.22 5.95
N PRO A 435 -24.00 -3.16 6.20
CA PRO A 435 -23.68 -4.42 6.86
C PRO A 435 -22.90 -5.38 5.96
N SER A 436 -22.77 -5.09 4.67
CA SER A 436 -21.87 -5.83 3.78
C SER A 436 -20.43 -5.31 3.80
N ASP A 437 -20.14 -4.21 4.52
CA ASP A 437 -18.79 -3.67 4.65
C ASP A 437 -17.92 -4.50 5.60
N THR A 438 -16.66 -4.71 5.21
CA THR A 438 -15.60 -5.14 6.14
C THR A 438 -15.12 -3.98 7.02
N GLU A 439 -14.32 -4.25 8.06
CA GLU A 439 -13.72 -3.21 8.92
C GLU A 439 -13.01 -2.12 8.11
N GLU A 440 -12.25 -2.53 7.10
CA GLU A 440 -11.41 -1.66 6.30
C GLU A 440 -12.23 -0.90 5.25
N GLN A 441 -13.26 -1.54 4.68
CA GLN A 441 -14.22 -0.84 3.82
C GLN A 441 -14.98 0.23 4.60
N ALA A 442 -15.42 -0.08 5.82
CA ALA A 442 -16.11 0.86 6.70
C ALA A 442 -15.19 2.04 7.09
N LEU A 443 -13.93 1.79 7.43
CA LEU A 443 -12.96 2.85 7.72
C LEU A 443 -12.69 3.72 6.49
N ALA A 444 -12.46 3.11 5.33
CA ALA A 444 -12.18 3.86 4.11
C ALA A 444 -13.39 4.70 3.68
N ARG A 445 -14.61 4.15 3.81
CA ARG A 445 -15.85 4.90 3.62
C ARG A 445 -15.99 6.08 4.60
N LEU A 446 -15.65 5.87 5.87
CA LEU A 446 -15.65 6.94 6.86
C LEU A 446 -14.69 8.07 6.44
N SER A 447 -13.50 7.71 5.98
CA SER A 447 -12.51 8.66 5.45
C SER A 447 -12.94 9.35 4.16
N LEU A 448 -13.72 8.70 3.29
CA LEU A 448 -14.26 9.32 2.08
C LEU A 448 -15.34 10.37 2.41
N SER A 449 -16.15 10.09 3.43
CA SER A 449 -17.26 10.98 3.81
C SER A 449 -16.80 12.21 4.61
N ASN A 450 -15.77 12.05 5.44
CA ASN A 450 -15.23 13.08 6.32
C ASN A 450 -13.98 13.73 5.73
N ASP A 451 -13.72 14.98 6.11
CA ASP A 451 -12.45 15.65 5.84
C ASP A 451 -11.38 15.13 6.81
N SER A 452 -10.85 13.95 6.51
CA SER A 452 -9.95 13.16 7.37
C SER A 452 -8.46 13.35 7.04
N ASP A 453 -8.07 14.51 6.51
CA ASP A 453 -6.67 14.83 6.14
C ASP A 453 -5.95 13.74 5.31
N GLN A 454 -6.72 13.04 4.47
CA GLN A 454 -6.25 11.96 3.58
C GLN A 454 -5.57 10.80 4.34
N ILE A 455 -6.17 10.38 5.47
CA ILE A 455 -5.60 9.33 6.32
C ILE A 455 -5.42 7.99 5.58
N VAL A 456 -6.37 7.59 4.73
CA VAL A 456 -6.26 6.32 3.99
C VAL A 456 -5.13 6.37 2.98
N GLU A 457 -4.96 7.50 2.29
CA GLU A 457 -3.84 7.74 1.36
C GLU A 457 -2.49 7.71 2.09
N ARG A 458 -2.43 8.21 3.32
CA ARG A 458 -1.24 8.10 4.19
C ARG A 458 -0.99 6.65 4.60
N MET A 459 -2.03 5.91 5.01
CA MET A 459 -1.91 4.49 5.40
C MET A 459 -1.40 3.62 4.23
N VAL A 460 -1.88 3.91 3.02
CA VAL A 460 -1.42 3.29 1.78
C VAL A 460 0.11 3.45 1.59
N CYS A 461 0.68 4.58 2.01
CA CYS A 461 2.10 4.90 1.91
C CYS A 461 2.98 4.37 3.05
N MET A 462 2.43 3.69 4.06
CA MET A 462 3.21 3.09 5.14
C MET A 462 3.68 1.68 4.77
N ASP A 463 4.91 1.32 5.12
CA ASP A 463 5.41 -0.05 5.01
C ASP A 463 5.07 -0.81 6.30
N GLY A 464 4.76 -2.10 6.21
CA GLY A 464 4.47 -2.87 7.42
C GLY A 464 4.30 -4.36 7.15
N VAL A 465 4.66 -5.19 8.12
CA VAL A 465 4.43 -6.64 8.07
C VAL A 465 2.96 -6.92 7.83
N ARG A 466 2.66 -7.60 6.72
CA ARG A 466 1.28 -7.92 6.35
C ARG A 466 0.60 -8.76 7.42
N LEU A 467 -0.47 -8.24 8.00
CA LEU A 467 -1.36 -9.00 8.87
C LEU A 467 -2.13 -10.01 8.01
N LYS A 468 -2.03 -11.31 8.33
CA LYS A 468 -2.75 -12.36 7.61
C LYS A 468 -4.26 -12.08 7.64
N GLY A 469 -4.89 -12.03 6.46
CA GLY A 469 -6.33 -11.81 6.32
C GLY A 469 -6.79 -10.35 6.28
N LYS A 470 -5.90 -9.37 6.46
CA LYS A 470 -6.20 -7.94 6.31
C LYS A 470 -5.65 -7.37 4.99
N PRO A 471 -6.27 -6.33 4.40
CA PRO A 471 -5.77 -5.71 3.18
C PRO A 471 -4.42 -5.02 3.41
N ALA A 472 -3.57 -5.02 2.38
CA ALA A 472 -2.15 -4.65 2.53
C ALA A 472 -1.92 -3.14 2.79
N TRP A 473 -2.95 -2.32 2.64
CA TRP A 473 -2.90 -0.89 2.93
C TRP A 473 -3.25 -0.53 4.39
N PHE A 474 -3.87 -1.45 5.14
CA PHE A 474 -4.36 -1.18 6.49
C PHE A 474 -3.26 -1.43 7.54
N ASN A 475 -2.32 -0.49 7.63
CA ASN A 475 -1.29 -0.46 8.66
C ASN A 475 -1.45 0.81 9.52
N LEU A 476 -1.02 0.76 10.78
CA LEU A 476 -0.98 1.93 11.67
C LEU A 476 0.44 2.35 12.07
N ASP A 477 1.36 1.40 11.97
CA ASP A 477 2.76 1.59 12.27
C ASP A 477 3.56 1.32 10.98
N ASP A 478 4.70 1.99 10.85
CA ASP A 478 5.52 2.03 9.65
C ASP A 478 6.88 1.39 9.94
N ASP A 479 7.28 0.38 9.18
CA ASP A 479 8.59 -0.28 9.32
C ASP A 479 9.75 0.69 8.98
N LEU A 480 9.45 1.80 8.29
CA LEU A 480 10.39 2.89 8.00
C LEU A 480 10.48 3.93 9.12
N GLY A 481 9.67 3.79 10.18
CA GLY A 481 9.69 4.63 11.38
C GLY A 481 9.01 5.98 11.25
N ALA A 482 8.24 6.25 10.19
CA ALA A 482 7.51 7.50 10.04
C ALA A 482 6.11 7.42 10.68
N ASN A 483 5.63 8.54 11.20
CA ASN A 483 4.24 8.65 11.63
C ASN A 483 3.34 9.03 10.44
N MET A 484 2.02 8.85 10.58
CA MET A 484 1.08 9.22 9.53
C MET A 484 1.13 10.71 9.18
N TRP A 485 1.42 11.60 10.13
CA TRP A 485 1.55 13.04 9.87
C TRP A 485 2.81 13.42 9.08
N ASP A 486 3.88 12.64 9.16
CA ASP A 486 5.15 12.88 8.45
C ASP A 486 5.03 12.62 6.94
N ILE A 487 3.99 11.88 6.52
CA ILE A 487 3.77 11.46 5.15
C ILE A 487 2.80 12.41 4.44
N GLN A 488 3.27 13.17 3.46
CA GLN A 488 2.41 13.95 2.60
C GLN A 488 1.95 13.10 1.40
N PRO A 489 0.66 12.72 1.30
CA PRO A 489 0.15 11.99 0.13
C PRO A 489 0.20 12.85 -1.14
N LEU A 490 0.48 12.20 -2.27
CA LEU A 490 0.49 12.77 -3.62
C LEU A 490 -0.62 12.17 -4.51
N CYS A 491 -1.24 11.09 -4.06
CA CYS A 491 -2.41 10.49 -4.70
C CYS A 491 -3.68 10.86 -3.94
N GLN A 492 -4.83 10.60 -4.57
CA GLN A 492 -6.15 10.77 -3.98
C GLN A 492 -6.92 9.45 -4.02
N LEU A 493 -7.67 9.15 -2.97
CA LEU A 493 -8.60 8.03 -2.97
C LEU A 493 -9.88 8.40 -3.75
N ALA A 494 -10.13 7.71 -4.86
CA ALA A 494 -11.35 7.89 -5.65
C ALA A 494 -12.52 7.06 -5.12
N GLY A 495 -12.24 5.89 -4.53
CA GLY A 495 -13.27 5.03 -3.95
C GLY A 495 -12.76 3.68 -3.45
N VAL A 496 -13.66 2.89 -2.90
CA VAL A 496 -13.40 1.54 -2.34
C VAL A 496 -14.17 0.50 -3.14
N CYS A 497 -13.53 -0.60 -3.54
CA CYS A 497 -14.12 -1.70 -4.28
C CYS A 497 -14.85 -2.71 -3.36
N HIS A 498 -15.69 -3.56 -3.95
CA HIS A 498 -16.42 -4.63 -3.23
C HIS A 498 -15.52 -5.67 -2.54
N ASP A 499 -14.29 -5.85 -3.03
CA ASP A 499 -13.29 -6.77 -2.48
C ASP A 499 -12.38 -6.13 -1.41
N GLY A 500 -12.60 -4.86 -1.06
CA GLY A 500 -11.79 -4.13 -0.07
C GLY A 500 -10.56 -3.42 -0.67
N SER A 501 -10.37 -3.53 -1.97
CA SER A 501 -9.34 -2.79 -2.70
C SER A 501 -9.67 -1.29 -2.77
N LEU A 502 -8.64 -0.47 -2.88
CA LEU A 502 -8.77 0.98 -3.04
C LEU A 502 -8.58 1.36 -4.51
N ILE A 503 -9.34 2.36 -4.98
CA ILE A 503 -9.11 2.99 -6.27
C ILE A 503 -8.36 4.30 -6.02
N LEU A 504 -7.10 4.34 -6.44
CA LEU A 504 -6.25 5.52 -6.32
C LEU A 504 -6.22 6.28 -7.64
N ASP A 505 -6.26 7.60 -7.55
CA ASP A 505 -6.13 8.52 -8.67
C ASP A 505 -4.95 9.48 -8.45
N GLY A 506 -4.37 9.98 -9.55
CA GLY A 506 -3.30 10.99 -9.51
C GLY A 506 -1.90 10.49 -9.10
N ALA A 507 -1.75 9.21 -8.76
CA ALA A 507 -0.43 8.60 -8.52
C ALA A 507 0.42 8.61 -9.81
N HIS A 508 1.75 8.61 -9.67
CA HIS A 508 2.63 8.35 -10.81
C HIS A 508 3.07 6.89 -10.83
N ALA A 509 3.12 6.26 -12.01
CA ALA A 509 3.45 4.84 -12.10
C ALA A 509 4.61 4.56 -13.06
N ILE A 510 5.55 3.74 -12.58
CA ILE A 510 6.72 3.28 -13.30
C ILE A 510 6.67 1.76 -13.40
N SER A 511 6.81 1.22 -14.61
CA SER A 511 6.93 -0.23 -14.82
C SER A 511 8.37 -0.68 -14.51
N ILE A 512 8.50 -1.72 -13.68
CA ILE A 512 9.79 -2.31 -13.29
C ILE A 512 10.18 -3.39 -14.30
N ARG A 513 11.42 -3.35 -14.78
CA ARG A 513 11.95 -4.32 -15.72
C ARG A 513 12.74 -5.42 -15.01
N TRP A 514 12.26 -6.66 -15.12
CA TRP A 514 12.85 -7.82 -14.46
C TRP A 514 13.58 -8.81 -15.39
N LYS A 515 13.32 -8.73 -16.71
CA LYS A 515 13.76 -9.78 -17.65
C LYS A 515 15.25 -9.67 -18.01
N ASP A 516 15.75 -8.44 -18.11
CA ASP A 516 17.09 -8.08 -18.57
C ASP A 516 17.42 -6.61 -18.24
N ILE A 517 18.71 -6.32 -18.07
CA ILE A 517 19.23 -4.96 -17.98
C ILE A 517 19.27 -4.39 -19.41
N PRO A 518 18.51 -3.33 -19.73
CA PRO A 518 18.52 -2.73 -21.07
C PRO A 518 19.83 -2.00 -21.33
N ARG A 519 20.09 -1.70 -22.61
CA ARG A 519 21.19 -0.81 -22.98
C ARG A 519 20.84 0.61 -22.55
N ILE A 520 21.60 1.15 -21.61
CA ILE A 520 21.38 2.49 -21.05
C ILE A 520 22.10 3.53 -21.89
N CYS A 521 21.36 4.57 -22.27
CA CYS A 521 21.94 5.76 -22.89
C CYS A 521 22.41 6.70 -21.78
N SER A 522 23.59 7.30 -21.93
CA SER A 522 24.14 8.23 -20.94
C SER A 522 24.37 9.59 -21.56
N THR A 523 23.94 10.64 -20.88
CA THR A 523 24.29 12.01 -21.25
C THR A 523 25.73 12.28 -20.82
N ARG A 524 26.51 12.76 -21.78
CA ARG A 524 27.95 12.97 -21.64
C ARG A 524 28.28 14.35 -22.16
N ARG A 525 29.10 15.09 -21.40
CA ARG A 525 29.62 16.38 -21.87
C ARG A 525 30.60 16.17 -23.03
N LEU A 526 30.45 16.95 -24.10
CA LEU A 526 31.46 17.01 -25.15
C LEU A 526 32.77 17.58 -24.59
N SER A 527 33.85 16.85 -24.79
CA SER A 527 35.22 17.28 -24.49
C SER A 527 36.03 17.15 -25.78
N TRP A 528 37.03 18.00 -25.98
CA TRP A 528 37.95 17.92 -27.13
C TRP A 528 38.57 16.52 -27.29
N LYS A 529 38.89 15.83 -26.17
CA LYS A 529 39.37 14.44 -26.20
C LYS A 529 38.32 13.46 -26.74
N LYS A 530 37.05 13.65 -26.37
CA LYS A 530 35.93 12.80 -26.83
C LYS A 530 35.55 13.10 -28.26
N LEU A 531 35.60 14.37 -28.67
CA LEU A 531 35.36 14.80 -30.04
C LEU A 531 36.45 14.22 -30.97
N GLY A 532 37.72 14.33 -30.58
CA GLY A 532 38.82 13.69 -31.30
C GLY A 532 38.69 12.16 -31.37
N ALA A 533 38.28 11.51 -30.28
CA ALA A 533 38.03 10.08 -30.26
C ALA A 533 36.84 9.65 -31.15
N ASP A 534 35.75 10.42 -31.19
CA ASP A 534 34.59 10.17 -32.06
C ASP A 534 34.97 10.34 -33.54
N TYR A 535 35.68 11.43 -33.88
CA TYR A 535 36.20 11.65 -35.23
C TYR A 535 37.18 10.54 -35.66
N SER A 536 38.12 10.16 -34.80
CA SER A 536 39.05 9.05 -35.07
C SER A 536 38.32 7.73 -35.31
N LEU A 537 37.32 7.41 -34.47
CA LEU A 537 36.56 6.16 -34.58
C LEU A 537 35.72 6.09 -35.86
N ARG A 538 35.04 7.19 -36.23
CA ARG A 538 34.17 7.24 -37.41
C ARG A 538 34.93 7.39 -38.72
N SER A 539 36.05 8.11 -38.73
CA SER A 539 36.84 8.36 -39.93
C SER A 539 37.74 7.18 -40.32
N GLY A 540 38.14 6.32 -39.37
CA GLY A 540 38.99 5.15 -39.65
C GLY A 540 38.47 4.24 -40.78
N PRO A 541 37.22 3.73 -40.69
CA PRO A 541 36.62 2.91 -41.77
C PRO A 541 36.46 3.67 -43.09
N PHE A 542 36.20 4.98 -43.05
CA PHE A 542 36.10 5.82 -44.25
C PHE A 542 37.44 5.92 -44.98
N TRP A 543 38.53 6.21 -44.26
CA TRP A 543 39.87 6.28 -44.83
C TRP A 543 40.36 4.92 -45.34
N LEU A 544 39.92 3.82 -44.71
CA LEU A 544 40.18 2.46 -45.20
C LEU A 544 39.55 2.24 -46.60
N ILE A 545 38.28 2.63 -46.77
CA ILE A 545 37.56 2.49 -48.05
C ILE A 545 38.19 3.39 -49.12
N VAL A 546 38.51 4.64 -48.78
CA VAL A 546 39.18 5.58 -49.69
C VAL A 546 40.56 5.06 -50.11
N GLY A 547 41.35 4.53 -49.17
CA GLY A 547 42.65 3.92 -49.46
C GLY A 547 42.55 2.73 -50.42
N ILE A 548 41.59 1.82 -50.20
CA ILE A 548 41.32 0.69 -51.10
C ILE A 548 40.92 1.18 -52.50
N ALA A 549 40.04 2.18 -52.60
CA ALA A 549 39.61 2.75 -53.87
C ALA A 549 40.75 3.46 -54.63
N CYS A 550 41.64 4.17 -53.94
CA CYS A 550 42.83 4.80 -54.53
C CYS A 550 43.84 3.76 -55.05
N VAL A 551 44.05 2.66 -54.32
CA VAL A 551 44.89 1.54 -54.81
C VAL A 551 44.24 0.87 -56.02
N ALA A 552 42.93 0.64 -56.00
CA ALA A 552 42.19 0.05 -57.12
C ALA A 552 42.23 0.92 -58.39
N SER A 553 42.28 2.25 -58.24
CA SER A 553 42.42 3.23 -59.32
C SER A 553 43.87 3.51 -59.75
N ARG A 554 44.83 2.67 -59.33
CA ARG A 554 46.28 2.72 -59.66
C ARG A 554 47.05 3.92 -59.10
N GLN A 555 46.50 4.63 -58.12
CA GLN A 555 47.21 5.69 -57.38
C GLN A 555 47.93 5.09 -56.15
N LEU A 556 48.96 4.28 -56.39
CA LEU A 556 49.61 3.45 -55.37
C LEU A 556 50.17 4.24 -54.18
N ALA A 557 50.86 5.36 -54.41
CA ALA A 557 51.47 6.15 -53.33
C ALA A 557 50.42 6.79 -52.42
N LEU A 558 49.37 7.39 -53.02
CA LEU A 558 48.29 8.03 -52.29
C LEU A 558 47.42 7.00 -51.56
N GLY A 559 47.14 5.87 -52.20
CA GLY A 559 46.42 4.75 -51.60
C GLY A 559 47.17 4.13 -50.42
N ALA A 560 48.49 3.92 -50.55
CA ALA A 560 49.31 3.40 -49.45
C ALA A 560 49.33 4.34 -48.25
N PHE A 561 49.42 5.66 -48.47
CA PHE A 561 49.35 6.66 -47.41
C PHE A 561 48.03 6.58 -46.62
N PHE A 562 46.88 6.59 -47.32
CA PHE A 562 45.57 6.49 -46.66
C PHE A 562 45.35 5.16 -45.95
N LEU A 563 45.88 4.05 -46.48
CA LEU A 563 45.80 2.74 -45.83
C LEU A 563 46.61 2.71 -44.51
N VAL A 564 47.84 3.21 -44.51
CA VAL A 564 48.65 3.29 -43.27
C VAL A 564 47.97 4.19 -42.24
N PHE A 565 47.45 5.34 -42.68
CA PHE A 565 46.70 6.24 -41.81
C PHE A 565 45.45 5.60 -41.22
N ALA A 566 44.67 4.88 -42.04
CA ALA A 566 43.50 4.14 -41.59
C ALA A 566 43.84 3.04 -40.58
N ILE A 567 44.93 2.29 -40.81
CA ILE A 567 45.40 1.24 -39.89
C ILE A 567 45.77 1.83 -38.53
N ILE A 568 46.47 2.98 -38.51
CA ILE A 568 46.82 3.67 -37.26
C ILE A 568 45.56 4.10 -36.50
N LEU A 569 44.59 4.71 -37.18
CA LEU A 569 43.32 5.13 -36.55
C LEU A 569 42.53 3.93 -36.01
N LEU A 570 42.53 2.80 -36.73
CA LEU A 570 41.86 1.57 -36.30
C LEU A 570 42.56 0.94 -35.08
N LEU A 571 43.90 0.92 -35.04
CA LEU A 571 44.65 0.42 -33.88
C LEU A 571 44.38 1.25 -32.61
N ILE A 572 44.11 2.54 -32.75
CA ILE A 572 43.75 3.44 -31.63
C ILE A 572 42.25 3.31 -31.27
N ALA A 573 41.42 2.69 -32.11
CA ALA A 573 39.97 2.62 -31.92
C ALA A 573 39.52 2.03 -30.57
N PRO A 574 40.13 0.96 -30.01
CA PRO A 574 39.77 0.47 -28.68
C PRO A 574 39.97 1.53 -27.59
N LEU A 575 41.07 2.28 -27.64
CA LEU A 575 41.35 3.37 -26.69
C LEU A 575 40.34 4.52 -26.88
N SER A 576 40.03 4.88 -28.13
CA SER A 576 39.00 5.86 -28.45
C SER A 576 37.63 5.46 -27.88
N ILE A 577 37.24 4.17 -27.97
CA ILE A 577 36.00 3.65 -27.38
C ILE A 577 36.04 3.76 -25.86
N LYS A 578 37.16 3.42 -25.20
CA LYS A 578 37.33 3.60 -23.75
C LYS A 578 37.23 5.06 -23.33
N VAL A 579 37.77 6.00 -24.12
CA VAL A 579 37.64 7.45 -23.87
C VAL A 579 36.21 7.94 -24.09
N LEU A 580 35.52 7.46 -25.12
CA LEU A 580 34.14 7.81 -25.43
C LEU A 580 33.16 7.32 -24.37
N HIS A 581 33.32 6.05 -23.96
CA HIS A 581 32.49 5.36 -22.96
C HIS A 581 32.98 5.51 -21.52
N GLY A 582 34.15 6.10 -21.33
CA GLY A 582 34.72 6.41 -20.03
C GLY A 582 34.36 7.80 -19.50
N GLY A 583 34.73 8.02 -18.25
CA GLY A 583 34.55 9.27 -17.52
C GLY A 583 33.19 9.40 -16.83
N LYS A 584 32.98 10.56 -16.22
CA LYS A 584 31.77 10.90 -15.45
C LYS A 584 30.56 10.97 -16.38
N VAL A 585 29.49 10.30 -15.95
CA VAL A 585 28.16 10.37 -16.56
C VAL A 585 27.38 11.46 -15.84
N TRP A 586 26.76 12.37 -16.58
CA TRP A 586 25.99 13.48 -16.00
C TRP A 586 24.51 13.11 -15.79
N GLY A 587 24.04 12.11 -16.52
CA GLY A 587 22.72 11.53 -16.39
C GLY A 587 22.62 10.29 -17.27
N ALA A 588 21.64 9.44 -16.99
CA ALA A 588 21.35 8.27 -17.78
C ALA A 588 19.86 8.20 -18.09
N SER A 589 19.51 7.52 -19.19
CA SER A 589 18.12 7.27 -19.54
C SER A 589 17.44 6.57 -18.35
N PRO A 590 16.33 7.09 -17.81
CA PRO A 590 15.71 6.57 -16.61
C PRO A 590 15.04 5.22 -16.85
N TRP A 591 15.57 4.19 -16.19
CA TRP A 591 15.02 2.84 -16.10
C TRP A 591 15.03 2.38 -14.65
N LEU A 592 13.95 1.69 -14.28
CA LEU A 592 13.83 0.98 -13.02
C LEU A 592 13.95 -0.53 -13.30
N ILE A 593 15.01 -1.15 -12.80
CA ILE A 593 15.40 -2.53 -13.14
C ILE A 593 15.50 -3.33 -11.86
N GLY A 594 14.90 -4.52 -11.83
CA GLY A 594 14.90 -5.40 -10.65
C GLY A 594 15.57 -6.75 -10.93
N PHE A 595 16.23 -7.29 -9.91
CA PHE A 595 16.64 -8.71 -9.87
C PHE A 595 16.50 -9.31 -8.46
N GLU A 596 16.35 -10.63 -8.39
CA GLU A 596 16.25 -11.43 -7.16
C GLU A 596 17.65 -11.69 -6.60
N GLY A 597 17.83 -11.45 -5.31
CA GLY A 597 19.12 -11.50 -4.61
C GLY A 597 19.88 -10.17 -4.59
N THR A 598 21.10 -10.22 -4.07
CA THR A 598 22.04 -9.10 -3.98
C THR A 598 23.29 -9.41 -4.80
N LEU A 599 23.95 -8.37 -5.31
CA LEU A 599 25.23 -8.45 -6.00
C LEU A 599 26.10 -7.27 -5.55
N PRO A 600 27.44 -7.41 -5.56
CA PRO A 600 28.32 -6.28 -5.29
C PRO A 600 28.10 -5.14 -6.29
N ILE A 601 28.21 -3.91 -5.81
CA ILE A 601 27.89 -2.72 -6.62
C ILE A 601 28.75 -2.59 -7.89
N GLU A 602 30.02 -3.01 -7.83
CA GLU A 602 30.92 -3.00 -8.97
C GLU A 602 30.45 -3.97 -10.07
N GLU A 603 29.94 -5.14 -9.69
CA GLU A 603 29.39 -6.11 -10.62
C GLU A 603 28.09 -5.59 -11.25
N ILE A 604 27.22 -4.97 -10.44
CA ILE A 604 26.00 -4.31 -10.94
C ILE A 604 26.36 -3.21 -11.94
N GLU A 605 27.33 -2.36 -11.63
CA GLU A 605 27.75 -1.28 -12.52
C GLU A 605 28.35 -1.83 -13.82
N HIS A 606 29.17 -2.87 -13.73
CA HIS A 606 29.75 -3.54 -14.89
C HIS A 606 28.67 -4.17 -15.79
N LEU A 607 27.65 -4.82 -15.23
CA LEU A 607 26.53 -5.38 -15.99
C LEU A 607 25.67 -4.29 -16.65
N THR A 608 25.58 -3.12 -16.02
CA THR A 608 24.73 -2.00 -16.41
C THR A 608 25.37 -1.12 -17.48
N PHE A 609 26.61 -0.68 -17.25
CA PHE A 609 27.33 0.25 -18.12
C PHE A 609 28.47 -0.40 -18.91
N GLY A 610 28.90 -1.61 -18.56
CA GLY A 610 30.05 -2.30 -19.15
C GLY A 610 31.41 -1.98 -18.52
N ASN A 611 31.43 -1.13 -17.49
CA ASN A 611 32.60 -0.80 -16.67
C ASN A 611 32.17 -0.31 -15.28
N ALA A 612 33.01 -0.52 -14.27
CA ALA A 612 32.82 -0.01 -12.92
C ALA A 612 33.74 1.20 -12.69
N ILE A 613 33.16 2.39 -12.51
CA ILE A 613 33.91 3.64 -12.21
C ILE A 613 33.29 4.33 -10.97
N GLY A 614 32.47 3.61 -10.19
CA GLY A 614 31.81 4.15 -8.99
C GLY A 614 30.67 5.11 -9.32
N ARG A 615 29.89 4.83 -10.37
CA ARG A 615 28.76 5.67 -10.77
C ARG A 615 27.48 5.36 -10.00
N LEU A 616 27.28 4.09 -9.67
CA LEU A 616 26.14 3.65 -8.87
C LEU A 616 26.50 3.75 -7.39
N GLN A 617 25.53 4.12 -6.58
CA GLN A 617 25.67 4.14 -5.12
C GLN A 617 24.46 3.48 -4.46
N TYR A 618 24.66 2.83 -3.31
CA TYR A 618 23.53 2.38 -2.53
C TYR A 618 22.81 3.56 -1.89
N THR A 619 21.49 3.47 -1.80
CA THR A 619 20.68 4.49 -1.13
C THR A 619 20.77 4.28 0.38
N PRO A 620 21.16 5.29 1.19
CA PRO A 620 21.38 5.11 2.63
C PRO A 620 20.08 4.98 3.43
N SER A 621 18.97 5.52 2.92
CA SER A 621 17.72 5.70 3.67
C SER A 621 16.48 5.27 2.88
N SER A 622 16.63 4.28 1.98
CA SER A 622 15.52 3.84 1.11
C SER A 622 14.58 2.83 1.80
N GLY A 623 15.11 2.04 2.73
CA GLY A 623 14.37 0.99 3.42
C GLY A 623 15.12 0.44 4.64
N PRO A 624 14.51 -0.47 5.40
CA PRO A 624 15.09 -1.03 6.63
C PRO A 624 16.36 -1.86 6.37
N TYR A 625 16.55 -2.31 5.14
CA TYR A 625 17.68 -3.14 4.72
C TYR A 625 18.85 -2.33 4.13
N CYS A 626 18.74 -1.00 4.12
CA CYS A 626 19.80 -0.12 3.65
C CYS A 626 20.76 0.21 4.80
N THR A 627 22.05 0.18 4.53
CA THR A 627 23.09 0.58 5.48
C THR A 627 23.70 1.90 5.03
N GLY A 628 23.97 2.81 5.97
CA GLY A 628 24.64 4.09 5.72
C GLY A 628 26.04 4.13 6.31
N LYS A 629 26.90 4.98 5.78
CA LYS A 629 28.14 5.39 6.49
C LYS A 629 27.80 6.28 7.68
N SER A 630 28.67 6.34 8.70
CA SER A 630 28.41 7.09 9.93
C SER A 630 28.33 8.60 9.72
N ASP A 631 29.19 9.15 8.87
CA ASP A 631 29.41 10.61 8.77
C ASP A 631 28.84 11.21 7.48
N GLU A 632 28.43 10.37 6.53
CA GLU A 632 27.97 10.78 5.20
C GLU A 632 26.68 10.06 4.82
N ARG A 633 25.78 10.77 4.12
CA ARG A 633 24.56 10.21 3.53
C ARG A 633 24.88 9.42 2.24
N ILE A 634 25.72 8.40 2.37
CA ILE A 634 26.10 7.48 1.29
C ILE A 634 25.80 6.06 1.78
N GLY A 635 25.09 5.29 0.97
CA GLY A 635 24.79 3.90 1.30
C GLY A 635 26.03 3.03 1.20
N ALA A 636 26.12 2.06 2.10
CA ALA A 636 27.11 1.00 2.08
C ALA A 636 26.48 -0.29 1.51
N GLU A 637 27.33 -1.28 1.23
CA GLU A 637 26.85 -2.59 0.83
C GLU A 637 26.08 -3.25 1.99
N PRO A 638 24.89 -3.80 1.75
CA PRO A 638 24.08 -4.32 2.84
C PRO A 638 24.62 -5.66 3.34
N GLN A 639 24.85 -5.75 4.66
CA GLN A 639 25.24 -6.98 5.35
C GLN A 639 23.98 -7.68 5.85
N LEU A 640 23.30 -8.44 4.98
CA LEU A 640 22.01 -9.07 5.30
C LEU A 640 22.13 -10.59 5.40
N ASN A 641 21.66 -11.15 6.52
CA ASN A 641 21.45 -12.59 6.64
C ASN A 641 20.06 -12.95 6.13
N ALA A 642 19.96 -14.02 5.35
CA ALA A 642 18.68 -14.50 4.83
C ALA A 642 17.70 -14.97 5.93
N ALA A 643 18.19 -15.23 7.15
CA ALA A 643 17.39 -15.65 8.30
C ALA A 643 16.56 -14.53 8.92
N ASP A 644 16.93 -13.26 8.70
CA ASP A 644 16.30 -12.09 9.33
C ASP A 644 15.07 -11.59 8.53
N LEU A 645 14.68 -12.32 7.48
CA LEU A 645 13.57 -11.94 6.60
C LEU A 645 12.22 -12.42 7.15
N PRO A 646 11.14 -11.65 6.93
CA PRO A 646 9.79 -12.11 7.23
C PRO A 646 9.47 -13.43 6.51
N LEU A 647 8.61 -14.25 7.13
CA LEU A 647 8.21 -15.55 6.57
C LEU A 647 7.66 -15.40 5.14
N GLY A 648 8.29 -16.09 4.18
CA GLY A 648 7.90 -16.07 2.77
C GLY A 648 8.48 -14.91 1.96
N HIS A 649 9.16 -13.95 2.58
CA HIS A 649 9.82 -12.86 1.86
C HIS A 649 11.15 -13.31 1.24
N ARG A 650 11.52 -12.63 0.15
CA ARG A 650 12.79 -12.78 -0.56
C ARG A 650 13.44 -11.43 -0.74
N LEU A 651 14.77 -11.43 -0.85
CA LEU A 651 15.54 -10.24 -1.16
C LEU A 651 15.51 -9.94 -2.65
N PHE A 652 15.30 -8.68 -2.96
CA PHE A 652 15.37 -8.13 -4.31
C PHE A 652 16.23 -6.88 -4.30
N THR A 653 16.91 -6.64 -5.43
CA THR A 653 17.68 -5.43 -5.68
C THR A 653 17.03 -4.64 -6.79
N LEU A 654 16.82 -3.35 -6.54
CA LEU A 654 16.29 -2.36 -7.48
C LEU A 654 17.41 -1.42 -7.92
N ILE A 655 17.63 -1.32 -9.22
CA ILE A 655 18.57 -0.39 -9.84
C ILE A 655 17.75 0.74 -10.46
N ASP A 656 17.95 1.96 -9.97
CA ASP A 656 17.45 3.17 -10.62
C ASP A 656 18.57 3.86 -11.38
N THR A 657 18.47 3.82 -12.70
CA THR A 657 19.45 4.46 -13.59
C THR A 657 19.21 5.95 -13.79
N GLY A 658 18.03 6.47 -13.44
CA GLY A 658 17.74 7.91 -13.52
C GLY A 658 18.48 8.68 -12.44
N THR A 659 18.47 8.16 -11.21
CA THR A 659 19.19 8.75 -10.06
C THR A 659 20.54 8.07 -9.77
N LEU A 660 20.88 7.01 -10.51
CA LEU A 660 22.10 6.21 -10.34
C LEU A 660 22.21 5.57 -8.94
N THR A 661 21.07 5.14 -8.39
CA THR A 661 20.98 4.53 -7.07
C THR A 661 20.64 3.05 -7.14
N VAL A 662 21.04 2.31 -6.10
CA VAL A 662 20.71 0.91 -5.90
C VAL A 662 20.06 0.75 -4.54
N THR A 663 18.92 0.08 -4.49
CA THR A 663 18.18 -0.20 -3.25
C THR A 663 17.95 -1.69 -3.11
N VAL A 664 18.15 -2.21 -1.90
CA VAL A 664 17.81 -3.60 -1.54
C VAL A 664 16.56 -3.60 -0.67
N PHE A 665 15.63 -4.52 -0.97
CA PHE A 665 14.35 -4.62 -0.28
C PHE A 665 13.88 -6.06 -0.16
N SER A 666 12.92 -6.31 0.73
CA SER A 666 12.25 -7.62 0.86
C SER A 666 10.81 -7.55 0.38
N ALA A 667 10.34 -8.62 -0.27
CA ALA A 667 8.95 -8.77 -0.70
C ALA A 667 8.59 -10.26 -0.87
N GLU A 668 7.31 -10.60 -0.83
CA GLU A 668 6.81 -11.95 -1.12
C GLU A 668 6.93 -12.25 -2.62
N ARG A 669 6.50 -11.30 -3.46
CA ARG A 669 6.56 -11.40 -4.93
C ARG A 669 7.38 -10.27 -5.55
N PRO A 670 8.05 -10.50 -6.69
CA PRO A 670 8.72 -9.46 -7.46
C PRO A 670 7.70 -8.40 -7.92
N PRO A 671 7.84 -7.13 -7.48
CA PRO A 671 6.89 -6.08 -7.84
C PRO A 671 7.03 -5.67 -9.31
N SER A 672 5.94 -5.64 -10.05
CA SER A 672 5.91 -5.23 -11.47
C SER A 672 5.84 -3.72 -11.69
N VAL A 673 5.38 -2.97 -10.69
CA VAL A 673 5.07 -1.53 -10.79
C VAL A 673 5.55 -0.83 -9.54
N ALA A 674 6.10 0.37 -9.70
CA ALA A 674 6.35 1.32 -8.62
C ALA A 674 5.34 2.46 -8.74
N LEU A 675 4.50 2.64 -7.72
CA LEU A 675 3.54 3.74 -7.59
C LEU A 675 4.10 4.82 -6.68
N LEU A 676 4.36 6.01 -7.20
CA LEU A 676 4.75 7.17 -6.41
C LEU A 676 3.48 7.79 -5.83
N ALA A 677 3.28 7.63 -4.53
CA ALA A 677 2.00 7.91 -3.86
C ALA A 677 2.11 8.93 -2.72
N GLY A 678 3.31 9.21 -2.20
CA GLY A 678 3.51 10.17 -1.12
C GLY A 678 4.92 10.75 -1.09
N LYS A 679 5.17 11.68 -0.16
CA LYS A 679 6.48 12.24 0.18
C LYS A 679 6.70 12.22 1.69
N GLU A 680 7.93 12.02 2.11
CA GLU A 680 8.31 12.00 3.51
C GLU A 680 9.81 12.33 3.65
N GLY A 681 10.14 13.36 4.42
CA GLY A 681 11.52 13.80 4.65
C GLY A 681 12.30 14.19 3.38
N GLY A 682 11.62 14.70 2.35
CA GLY A 682 12.24 15.08 1.07
C GLY A 682 12.50 13.92 0.10
N MET A 683 12.01 12.72 0.40
CA MET A 683 11.98 11.56 -0.50
C MET A 683 10.55 11.16 -0.84
N LEU A 684 10.38 10.37 -1.90
CA LEU A 684 9.08 9.84 -2.34
C LEU A 684 8.78 8.51 -1.65
N ARG A 685 7.55 8.36 -1.15
CA ARG A 685 6.99 7.07 -0.76
C ARG A 685 6.52 6.34 -2.01
N THR A 686 7.27 5.31 -2.37
CA THR A 686 7.10 4.51 -3.57
C THR A 686 6.58 3.13 -3.19
N ILE A 687 5.32 2.87 -3.54
CA ILE A 687 4.66 1.60 -3.27
C ILE A 687 5.02 0.63 -4.39
N LEU A 688 5.72 -0.43 -4.05
CA LEU A 688 6.03 -1.48 -4.99
C LEU A 688 4.87 -2.47 -5.05
N CYS A 689 4.36 -2.73 -6.24
CA CYS A 689 3.17 -3.56 -6.44
C CYS A 689 3.40 -4.69 -7.46
N SER A 690 2.90 -5.88 -7.15
CA SER A 690 2.77 -6.98 -8.10
C SER A 690 1.39 -6.94 -8.78
N TYR A 691 1.32 -7.23 -10.08
CA TYR A 691 0.05 -7.26 -10.78
C TYR A 691 -0.65 -8.60 -10.56
N GLU A 692 -1.90 -8.54 -10.11
CA GLU A 692 -2.73 -9.72 -9.86
C GLU A 692 -3.94 -9.75 -10.78
N ARG A 693 -4.08 -10.85 -11.54
CA ARG A 693 -5.17 -11.01 -12.51
C ARG A 693 -6.51 -11.34 -11.85
N SER A 694 -6.51 -12.00 -10.70
CA SER A 694 -7.75 -12.42 -10.01
C SER A 694 -8.60 -11.22 -9.61
N THR A 695 -7.95 -10.19 -9.06
CA THR A 695 -8.55 -8.92 -8.66
C THR A 695 -8.50 -7.85 -9.75
N ASN A 696 -7.84 -8.13 -10.88
CA ASN A 696 -7.53 -7.17 -11.95
C ASN A 696 -6.95 -5.87 -11.38
N GLY A 697 -6.02 -6.00 -10.43
CA GLY A 697 -5.48 -4.90 -9.64
C GLY A 697 -4.00 -5.09 -9.29
N LEU A 698 -3.46 -4.11 -8.59
CA LEU A 698 -2.09 -4.10 -8.10
C LEU A 698 -2.08 -4.51 -6.63
N ARG A 699 -1.38 -5.59 -6.30
CA ARG A 699 -1.12 -6.02 -4.93
C ARG A 699 0.08 -5.26 -4.38
N LYS A 700 -0.12 -4.51 -3.29
CA LYS A 700 1.00 -3.85 -2.57
C LYS A 700 1.94 -4.90 -2.00
N GLU A 701 3.22 -4.82 -2.31
CA GLU A 701 4.28 -5.74 -1.84
C GLU A 701 5.09 -5.15 -0.69
N CYS A 702 5.60 -3.93 -0.86
CA CYS A 702 6.30 -3.14 0.16
C CYS A 702 6.34 -1.66 -0.25
N VAL A 703 6.81 -0.79 0.63
CA VAL A 703 7.04 0.64 0.35
C VAL A 703 8.51 1.00 0.52
N LEU A 704 9.05 1.76 -0.43
CA LEU A 704 10.41 2.29 -0.39
C LEU A 704 10.43 3.81 -0.42
N ARG A 705 11.49 4.39 0.13
CA ARG A 705 11.82 5.81 0.00
C ARG A 705 12.73 5.99 -1.21
N MET A 706 12.29 6.75 -2.20
CA MET A 706 13.03 6.98 -3.45
C MET A 706 13.29 8.47 -3.65
N GLU A 707 14.27 8.80 -4.48
CA GLU A 707 14.68 10.18 -4.72
C GLU A 707 13.61 11.02 -5.44
N THR A 708 13.45 12.27 -5.02
CA THR A 708 12.40 13.19 -5.53
C THR A 708 12.40 13.44 -7.05
N PRO A 709 13.55 13.52 -7.76
CA PRO A 709 13.57 13.71 -9.21
C PRO A 709 12.83 12.63 -10.02
N MET A 710 12.59 11.45 -9.44
CA MET A 710 11.80 10.41 -10.09
C MET A 710 10.37 10.85 -10.41
N TRP A 711 9.80 11.75 -9.60
CA TRP A 711 8.45 12.28 -9.80
C TRP A 711 8.32 12.97 -11.15
N ASP A 712 9.21 13.91 -11.46
CA ASP A 712 9.16 14.72 -12.69
C ASP A 712 9.43 13.90 -13.96
N LEU A 713 10.23 12.83 -13.83
CA LEU A 713 10.58 11.92 -14.92
C LEU A 713 9.55 10.79 -15.12
N SER A 714 8.52 10.73 -14.29
CA SER A 714 7.46 9.72 -14.36
C SER A 714 6.18 10.27 -14.98
N ASN A 715 5.14 9.44 -15.13
CA ASN A 715 3.85 9.88 -15.67
C ASN A 715 2.73 9.55 -14.70
N ALA A 716 1.84 10.52 -14.50
CA ALA A 716 0.59 10.33 -13.77
C ALA A 716 -0.27 9.25 -14.45
N ILE A 717 -0.96 8.48 -13.62
CA ILE A 717 -1.96 7.50 -14.02
C ILE A 717 -3.30 7.87 -13.39
N GLY A 718 -4.37 7.59 -14.15
CA GLY A 718 -5.71 7.65 -13.61
C GLY A 718 -6.03 6.40 -12.78
N TRP A 719 -7.22 6.37 -12.18
CA TRP A 719 -7.85 5.24 -11.49
C TRP A 719 -7.11 3.90 -11.60
N VAL A 720 -6.37 3.54 -10.56
CA VAL A 720 -5.71 2.24 -10.41
C VAL A 720 -6.19 1.56 -9.14
N LYS A 721 -6.49 0.27 -9.26
CA LYS A 721 -6.93 -0.57 -8.17
C LYS A 721 -5.73 -1.10 -7.39
N LEU A 722 -5.65 -0.80 -6.10
CA LEU A 722 -4.63 -1.25 -5.15
C LEU A 722 -5.26 -2.19 -4.11
N THR A 723 -4.72 -3.40 -3.99
CA THR A 723 -5.16 -4.46 -3.07
C THR A 723 -4.16 -4.66 -1.94
#